data_AF-A0A7V7PPG9-F1
#
_entry.id   AF-A0A7V7PPG9-F1
#
_cell.length_a   1.000
_cell.length_b   1.000
_cell.length_c   1.000
_cell.angle_alpha   90.00
_cell.angle_beta   90.00
_cell.angle_gamma   90.00
#
_symmetry.space_group_name_H-M   'P 1'
#
loop_
_entity.id
_entity.type
_entity.pdbx_description
1 polymer ?
#
loop_
_entity_poly.entity_id
_entity_poly.type
_entity_poly.pdbx_seq_one_letter_code
_entity_poly.pdbx_strand_id
1 'polypeptide(L)'
;MVSTLLGYKLYATDISKSLERLEKTASVKKDADYYSKNIGNVTSVDDFLNDYRLYSYAMKAYGLEDQIASKGLIRKVLESDLSDSTSFANKLADSKYRNFAAAFNFGSIATTDTKLVQTTAQANDLVEAYSEQRVREGTAAAAKTTYYSDAIAKVKSVDDLLNDPAMFEVVVEAAGGDPKTVSKDMMRVLLTSGYQDGMAIPNANFASLKSRFNFGADGKVADGATAQTKDQADRVVYDYNVKTGNNANPHSAALNTAYFEAKIGTITKASDLVADDRLRDYVLSAVGLDPDIEQPSYVTSILKSDPKDPNSVLNQIVTKNADGSENAFGANRKAQYTALRQAFGFDTSGNAAAGKAQTEAQTKTFEDAYFANYQRVAQADESLKTSAFKVVMTKVDSLTDLLTDNQTVKTSGGVSTFTRTAIDYVLKAFDIDPSEAPLSKVRAVLTSDVSDPTSYVNKLKDERFEKLAAAFNFDPDGKPTGQRVVQSESQQAATATKYAATFGTMTTAKKDVVKAETKAYVEALGTIHSLDDFVSNDKVTAYALKAYGLEKDKLSTDVLKKIISSDLGDKKSYIYAKGYDRYVDFVKAFNFTAEGTIQIDDAKVQDSALRLKTQNEYLLNTMETQAGDQDGEGVRLALYFRRKAADLTSTTSILADKAVLKVVMTALGLPDGFTQLDTTQQVATIEKKLKVADLKDPAKLDKFITRFAALYDVTNADASNANNPILQLFTGGSASSGGIASLL
;
A
#
# COMPACT_ATOMS: atom_id res chain seq x y z
N MET A 1 -36.86 -39.12 19.29
CA MET A 1 -36.12 -38.39 18.24
C MET A 1 -36.98 -37.22 17.78
N VAL A 2 -36.39 -36.03 17.70
CA VAL A 2 -37.00 -34.88 17.03
C VAL A 2 -37.01 -35.17 15.52
N SER A 3 -38.00 -34.68 14.76
CA SER A 3 -37.95 -34.84 13.30
C SER A 3 -36.74 -34.12 12.70
N THR A 4 -36.16 -34.65 11.63
CA THR A 4 -34.96 -34.05 11.01
C THR A 4 -35.17 -32.58 10.68
N LEU A 5 -36.38 -32.22 10.23
CA LEU A 5 -36.74 -30.84 9.89
C LEU A 5 -36.78 -29.93 11.12
N LEU A 6 -37.36 -30.41 12.22
CA LEU A 6 -37.48 -29.62 13.45
C LEU A 6 -36.12 -29.44 14.13
N GLY A 7 -35.31 -30.51 14.17
CA GLY A 7 -33.92 -30.44 14.64
C GLY A 7 -33.10 -29.46 13.80
N TYR A 8 -33.11 -29.61 12.48
CA TYR A 8 -32.46 -28.67 11.56
C TYR A 8 -32.89 -27.23 11.85
N LYS A 9 -34.20 -26.94 11.89
CA LYS A 9 -34.71 -25.57 12.11
C LYS A 9 -34.27 -25.00 13.45
N LEU A 10 -34.21 -25.80 14.51
CA LEU A 10 -33.81 -25.35 15.85
C LEU A 10 -32.36 -24.82 15.86
N TYR A 11 -31.43 -25.55 15.24
CA TYR A 11 -30.04 -25.10 15.09
C TYR A 11 -29.89 -24.01 14.03
N ALA A 12 -30.59 -24.13 12.90
CA ALA A 12 -30.52 -23.22 11.76
C ALA A 12 -31.05 -21.81 12.03
N THR A 13 -32.01 -21.67 12.94
CA THR A 13 -32.64 -20.39 13.31
C THR A 13 -31.74 -19.57 14.24
N ASP A 14 -30.94 -20.23 15.09
CA ASP A 14 -30.09 -19.55 16.08
C ASP A 14 -28.73 -20.26 16.23
N ILE A 15 -28.04 -20.38 15.09
CA ILE A 15 -26.73 -21.06 15.01
C ILE A 15 -25.71 -20.37 15.93
N SER A 16 -25.76 -19.04 16.02
CA SER A 16 -24.87 -18.24 16.85
C SER A 16 -24.97 -18.59 18.33
N LYS A 17 -26.19 -18.69 18.90
CA LYS A 17 -26.34 -19.11 20.30
C LYS A 17 -25.91 -20.57 20.53
N SER A 18 -26.09 -21.43 19.54
CA SER A 18 -25.67 -22.82 19.63
C SER A 18 -24.14 -22.93 19.67
N LEU A 19 -23.44 -22.15 18.84
CA LEU A 19 -21.97 -22.04 18.88
C LEU A 19 -21.47 -21.38 20.17
N GLU A 20 -22.14 -20.35 20.69
CA GLU A 20 -21.73 -19.69 21.95
C GLU A 20 -21.81 -20.65 23.16
N ARG A 21 -22.89 -21.44 23.26
CA ARG A 21 -22.99 -22.49 24.28
C ARG A 21 -21.89 -23.53 24.13
N LEU A 22 -21.57 -23.89 22.89
CA LEU A 22 -20.56 -24.87 22.57
C LEU A 22 -19.15 -24.38 22.93
N GLU A 23 -18.82 -23.14 22.59
CA GLU A 23 -17.54 -22.49 22.90
C GLU A 23 -17.29 -22.41 24.42
N LYS A 24 -18.35 -22.19 25.22
CA LYS A 24 -18.29 -22.21 26.69
C LYS A 24 -18.07 -23.60 27.29
N THR A 25 -18.14 -24.67 26.49
CA THR A 25 -17.89 -26.03 26.97
C THR A 25 -16.40 -26.24 27.23
N ALA A 26 -16.06 -26.79 28.40
CA ALA A 26 -14.67 -26.89 28.86
C ALA A 26 -13.73 -27.66 27.90
N SER A 27 -14.21 -28.69 27.21
CA SER A 27 -13.43 -29.45 26.22
C SER A 27 -13.11 -28.61 24.97
N VAL A 28 -14.14 -28.01 24.37
CA VAL A 28 -14.03 -27.14 23.19
C VAL A 28 -13.10 -25.97 23.47
N LYS A 29 -13.25 -25.32 24.62
CA LYS A 29 -12.36 -24.24 25.04
C LYS A 29 -10.91 -24.68 25.18
N LYS A 30 -10.66 -25.83 25.82
CA LYS A 30 -9.30 -26.36 25.98
C LYS A 30 -8.64 -26.68 24.64
N ASP A 31 -9.41 -27.16 23.68
CA ASP A 31 -8.91 -27.49 22.35
C ASP A 31 -8.63 -26.25 21.51
N ALA A 32 -9.54 -25.26 21.54
CA ALA A 32 -9.32 -23.96 20.91
C ALA A 32 -8.11 -23.21 21.53
N ASP A 33 -7.99 -23.20 22.86
CA ASP A 33 -6.87 -22.57 23.57
C ASP A 33 -5.55 -23.27 23.23
N TYR A 34 -5.54 -24.60 23.11
CA TYR A 34 -4.34 -25.35 22.73
C TYR A 34 -3.95 -25.05 21.28
N TYR A 35 -4.91 -25.06 20.35
CA TYR A 35 -4.66 -24.74 18.95
C TYR A 35 -4.07 -23.33 18.81
N SER A 36 -4.72 -22.34 19.41
CA SER A 36 -4.29 -20.93 19.34
C SER A 36 -2.89 -20.69 19.91
N LYS A 37 -2.51 -21.42 20.97
CA LYS A 37 -1.19 -21.25 21.61
C LYS A 37 -0.05 -21.95 20.88
N ASN A 38 -0.34 -23.06 20.19
CA ASN A 38 0.70 -23.95 19.67
C ASN A 38 0.84 -23.94 18.15
N ILE A 39 -0.22 -23.62 17.38
CA ILE A 39 -0.14 -23.64 15.91
C ILE A 39 0.92 -22.66 15.37
N GLY A 40 1.16 -21.55 16.07
CA GLY A 40 2.20 -20.59 15.74
C GLY A 40 3.64 -21.04 16.05
N ASN A 41 3.84 -22.22 16.63
CA ASN A 41 5.18 -22.78 16.86
C ASN A 41 5.54 -23.86 15.85
N VAL A 42 4.59 -24.24 14.98
CA VAL A 42 4.78 -25.27 13.96
C VAL A 42 5.55 -24.66 12.79
N THR A 43 6.62 -25.33 12.35
CA THR A 43 7.49 -24.84 11.27
C THR A 43 7.52 -25.77 10.06
N SER A 44 7.07 -27.01 10.20
CA SER A 44 7.08 -28.02 9.14
C SER A 44 5.84 -28.89 9.14
N VAL A 45 5.57 -29.56 8.02
CA VAL A 45 4.51 -30.59 7.92
C VAL A 45 4.74 -31.68 8.95
N ASP A 46 6.00 -32.01 9.25
CA ASP A 46 6.36 -32.99 10.26
C ASP A 46 5.95 -32.54 11.66
N ASP A 47 6.28 -31.32 12.07
CA ASP A 47 5.87 -30.76 13.36
C ASP A 47 4.35 -30.84 13.53
N PHE A 48 3.61 -30.48 12.46
CA PHE A 48 2.16 -30.47 12.46
C PHE A 48 1.56 -31.87 12.57
N LEU A 49 2.03 -32.81 11.75
CA LEU A 49 1.51 -34.18 11.75
C LEU A 49 1.93 -34.96 13.01
N ASN A 50 2.97 -34.53 13.72
CA ASN A 50 3.44 -35.14 14.96
C ASN A 50 2.67 -34.65 16.19
N ASP A 51 2.18 -33.40 16.22
CA ASP A 51 1.24 -32.96 17.26
C ASP A 51 -0.17 -33.43 16.93
N TYR A 52 -0.54 -34.59 17.49
CA TYR A 52 -1.88 -35.18 17.28
C TYR A 52 -3.02 -34.23 17.66
N ARG A 53 -2.84 -33.38 18.66
CA ARG A 53 -3.91 -32.49 19.14
C ARG A 53 -4.11 -31.32 18.19
N LEU A 54 -3.04 -30.73 17.66
CA LEU A 54 -3.14 -29.72 16.59
C LEU A 54 -3.71 -30.31 15.31
N TYR A 55 -3.18 -31.46 14.89
CA TYR A 55 -3.56 -32.12 13.66
C TYR A 55 -5.04 -32.57 13.69
N SER A 56 -5.48 -33.25 14.75
CA SER A 56 -6.88 -33.69 14.86
C SER A 56 -7.86 -32.52 14.97
N TYR A 57 -7.49 -31.43 15.64
CA TYR A 57 -8.27 -30.20 15.69
C TYR A 57 -8.48 -29.61 14.29
N ALA A 58 -7.39 -29.46 13.52
CA ALA A 58 -7.45 -28.94 12.15
C ALA A 58 -8.23 -29.87 11.22
N MET A 59 -7.98 -31.19 11.28
CA MET A 59 -8.71 -32.16 10.46
C MET A 59 -10.21 -32.11 10.75
N LYS A 60 -10.59 -31.98 12.03
CA LYS A 60 -11.97 -31.74 12.46
C LYS A 60 -12.53 -30.45 11.89
N ALA A 61 -11.81 -29.33 11.99
CA ALA A 61 -12.24 -28.06 11.43
C ALA A 61 -12.59 -28.18 9.93
N TYR A 62 -11.83 -28.94 9.15
CA TYR A 62 -12.08 -29.07 7.71
C TYR A 62 -12.96 -30.27 7.32
N GLY A 63 -13.55 -30.98 8.29
CA GLY A 63 -14.45 -32.12 8.03
C GLY A 63 -13.72 -33.35 7.48
N LEU A 64 -12.46 -33.53 7.87
CA LEU A 64 -11.57 -34.61 7.46
C LEU A 64 -11.32 -35.61 8.61
N GLU A 65 -12.19 -35.68 9.61
CA GLU A 65 -12.03 -36.54 10.81
C GLU A 65 -11.76 -38.01 10.46
N ASP A 66 -12.50 -38.56 9.49
CA ASP A 66 -12.33 -39.94 9.00
C ASP A 66 -10.96 -40.20 8.35
N GLN A 67 -10.24 -39.14 7.98
CA GLN A 67 -8.93 -39.19 7.32
C GLN A 67 -7.78 -38.91 8.27
N ILE A 68 -8.02 -38.77 9.57
CA ILE A 68 -6.96 -38.54 10.56
C ILE A 68 -5.89 -39.63 10.49
N ALA A 69 -6.28 -40.90 10.29
CA ALA A 69 -5.32 -42.01 10.14
C ALA A 69 -4.48 -41.93 8.85
N SER A 70 -4.96 -41.24 7.82
CA SER A 70 -4.36 -41.16 6.48
C SER A 70 -3.22 -40.13 6.40
N LYS A 71 -2.28 -40.12 7.36
CA LYS A 71 -1.21 -39.10 7.45
C LYS A 71 -0.39 -38.92 6.16
N GLY A 72 -0.14 -40.01 5.42
CA GLY A 72 0.58 -39.94 4.13
C GLY A 72 -0.19 -39.23 3.01
N LEU A 73 -1.53 -39.36 2.99
CA LEU A 73 -2.38 -38.61 2.07
C LEU A 73 -2.37 -37.12 2.44
N ILE A 74 -2.56 -36.82 3.72
CA ILE A 74 -2.63 -35.44 4.21
C ILE A 74 -1.30 -34.71 4.05
N ARG A 75 -0.17 -35.39 4.24
CA ARG A 75 1.15 -34.87 3.90
C ARG A 75 1.21 -34.35 2.46
N LYS A 76 0.84 -35.18 1.48
CA LYS A 76 0.86 -34.79 0.06
C LYS A 76 -0.10 -33.63 -0.25
N VAL A 77 -1.20 -33.53 0.48
CA VAL A 77 -2.15 -32.41 0.36
C VAL A 77 -1.52 -31.12 0.86
N LEU A 78 -0.89 -31.14 2.04
CA LEU A 78 -0.24 -29.97 2.65
C LEU A 78 1.03 -29.53 1.89
N GLU A 79 1.73 -30.47 1.25
CA GLU A 79 2.91 -30.20 0.42
C GLU A 79 2.56 -29.75 -1.02
N SER A 80 1.28 -29.67 -1.38
CA SER A 80 0.86 -29.26 -2.73
C SER A 80 0.96 -27.76 -2.95
N ASP A 81 1.59 -27.35 -4.05
CA ASP A 81 1.50 -25.98 -4.57
C ASP A 81 0.10 -25.74 -5.16
N LEU A 82 -0.69 -24.86 -4.54
CA LEU A 82 -2.04 -24.56 -5.00
C LEU A 82 -2.08 -23.64 -6.22
N SER A 83 -0.97 -22.96 -6.56
CA SER A 83 -0.85 -22.17 -7.78
C SER A 83 -0.69 -23.05 -9.04
N ASP A 84 -0.13 -24.25 -8.88
CA ASP A 84 -0.06 -25.24 -9.95
C ASP A 84 -1.39 -26.00 -10.08
N SER A 85 -2.12 -25.73 -11.16
CA SER A 85 -3.39 -26.42 -11.50
C SER A 85 -3.28 -27.94 -11.59
N THR A 86 -2.07 -28.50 -11.72
CA THR A 86 -1.80 -29.93 -11.80
C THR A 86 -1.29 -30.55 -10.49
N SER A 87 -1.21 -29.78 -9.41
CA SER A 87 -0.77 -30.27 -8.10
C SER A 87 -1.71 -31.33 -7.52
N PHE A 88 -1.21 -32.09 -6.54
CA PHE A 88 -1.95 -33.23 -5.97
C PHE A 88 -3.28 -32.78 -5.35
N ALA A 89 -3.27 -31.73 -4.51
CA ALA A 89 -4.49 -31.17 -3.94
C ALA A 89 -5.46 -30.66 -5.03
N ASN A 90 -4.96 -30.01 -6.10
CA ASN A 90 -5.81 -29.52 -7.19
C ASN A 90 -6.48 -30.63 -8.01
N LYS A 91 -5.84 -31.80 -8.12
CA LYS A 91 -6.38 -32.99 -8.79
C LYS A 91 -7.42 -33.76 -7.98
N LEU A 92 -7.51 -33.56 -6.66
CA LEU A 92 -8.51 -34.24 -5.85
C LEU A 92 -9.92 -33.72 -6.17
N ALA A 93 -10.88 -34.64 -6.29
CA ALA A 93 -12.27 -34.27 -6.55
C ALA A 93 -12.87 -33.49 -5.37
N ASP A 94 -12.62 -33.97 -4.14
CA ASP A 94 -13.16 -33.36 -2.91
C ASP A 94 -12.41 -32.06 -2.59
N SER A 95 -13.18 -30.96 -2.59
CA SER A 95 -12.70 -29.61 -2.27
C SER A 95 -12.17 -29.46 -0.85
N LYS A 96 -12.54 -30.34 0.10
CA LYS A 96 -12.07 -30.28 1.49
C LYS A 96 -10.55 -30.34 1.58
N TYR A 97 -9.89 -31.14 0.74
CA TYR A 97 -8.42 -31.23 0.72
C TYR A 97 -7.77 -29.95 0.21
N ARG A 98 -8.33 -29.33 -0.84
CA ARG A 98 -7.86 -28.02 -1.31
C ARG A 98 -8.05 -26.95 -0.24
N ASN A 99 -9.22 -26.94 0.40
CA ASN A 99 -9.54 -25.98 1.47
C ASN A 99 -8.64 -26.18 2.70
N PHE A 100 -8.28 -27.43 3.01
CA PHE A 100 -7.35 -27.77 4.08
C PHE A 100 -5.93 -27.33 3.72
N ALA A 101 -5.43 -27.65 2.52
CA ALA A 101 -4.13 -27.17 2.04
C ALA A 101 -4.07 -25.63 2.04
N ALA A 102 -5.11 -24.95 1.58
CA ALA A 102 -5.16 -23.49 1.53
C ALA A 102 -5.18 -22.83 2.93
N ALA A 103 -5.51 -23.61 3.96
CA ALA A 103 -5.51 -23.15 5.35
C ALA A 103 -4.13 -23.17 6.00
N PHE A 104 -3.15 -23.82 5.35
CA PHE A 104 -1.82 -24.02 5.90
C PHE A 104 -0.74 -23.77 4.85
N ASN A 105 0.21 -22.90 5.17
CA ASN A 105 1.20 -22.40 4.24
C ASN A 105 2.45 -23.30 4.12
N PHE A 106 2.33 -24.63 4.28
CA PHE A 106 3.50 -25.52 4.28
C PHE A 106 4.23 -25.60 2.92
N GLY A 107 3.49 -25.51 1.81
CA GLY A 107 4.06 -25.52 0.45
C GLY A 107 4.87 -24.27 0.12
N SER A 108 4.58 -23.14 0.75
CA SER A 108 5.31 -21.86 0.59
C SER A 108 6.40 -21.65 1.64
N ILE A 109 6.24 -22.24 2.85
CA ILE A 109 7.27 -22.23 3.91
C ILE A 109 8.54 -22.97 3.46
N ALA A 110 8.42 -23.99 2.61
CA ALA A 110 9.56 -24.77 2.15
C ALA A 110 10.50 -24.01 1.20
N THR A 111 10.10 -22.84 0.67
CA THR A 111 10.91 -22.11 -0.32
C THR A 111 11.44 -20.75 0.11
N THR A 112 11.00 -20.15 1.22
CA THR A 112 11.45 -18.79 1.55
C THR A 112 11.27 -18.43 3.03
N ASP A 113 12.33 -18.59 3.82
CA ASP A 113 12.61 -17.71 4.96
C ASP A 113 12.92 -16.30 4.39
N THR A 114 11.89 -15.60 3.89
CA THR A 114 12.01 -14.24 3.31
C THR A 114 11.54 -13.18 4.30
N LYS A 115 12.11 -13.24 5.50
CA LYS A 115 12.09 -12.08 6.39
C LYS A 115 12.96 -11.01 5.74
N LEU A 116 12.30 -10.03 5.12
CA LEU A 116 12.96 -8.95 4.39
C LEU A 116 12.79 -7.67 5.17
N VAL A 117 13.86 -6.87 5.25
CA VAL A 117 13.80 -5.52 5.83
C VAL A 117 12.72 -4.66 5.16
N GLN A 118 12.55 -4.82 3.84
CA GLN A 118 11.46 -4.25 3.05
C GLN A 118 11.07 -5.20 1.91
N THR A 119 9.79 -5.21 1.53
CA THR A 119 9.34 -5.80 0.26
C THR A 119 9.68 -4.89 -0.91
N THR A 120 9.65 -5.42 -2.14
CA THR A 120 9.84 -4.61 -3.37
C THR A 120 8.81 -3.48 -3.46
N ALA A 121 7.56 -3.72 -3.03
CA ALA A 121 6.52 -2.70 -3.04
C ALA A 121 6.80 -1.60 -2.00
N GLN A 122 7.11 -1.97 -0.75
CA GLN A 122 7.52 -1.01 0.29
C GLN A 122 8.72 -0.16 -0.16
N ALA A 123 9.71 -0.77 -0.82
CA ALA A 123 10.88 -0.06 -1.34
C ALA A 123 10.54 0.91 -2.48
N ASN A 124 9.62 0.52 -3.39
CA ASN A 124 9.17 1.39 -4.47
C ASN A 124 8.34 2.56 -3.93
N ASP A 125 7.40 2.29 -3.02
CA ASP A 125 6.53 3.30 -2.41
C ASP A 125 7.35 4.32 -1.61
N LEU A 126 8.40 3.88 -0.92
CA LEU A 126 9.34 4.77 -0.25
C LEU A 126 10.08 5.70 -1.24
N VAL A 127 10.54 5.15 -2.36
CA VAL A 127 11.23 5.93 -3.41
C VAL A 127 10.28 6.91 -4.09
N GLU A 128 9.03 6.52 -4.32
CA GLU A 128 7.98 7.39 -4.81
C GLU A 128 7.66 8.50 -3.81
N ALA A 129 7.46 8.17 -2.54
CA ALA A 129 7.22 9.14 -1.48
C ALA A 129 8.37 10.16 -1.33
N TYR A 130 9.62 9.72 -1.53
CA TYR A 130 10.78 10.61 -1.61
C TYR A 130 10.73 11.56 -2.80
N SER A 131 10.33 11.06 -3.97
CA SER A 131 10.19 11.86 -5.19
C SER A 131 9.07 12.89 -5.05
N GLU A 132 7.96 12.49 -4.42
CA GLU A 132 6.82 13.36 -4.14
C GLU A 132 7.10 14.41 -3.06
N GLN A 133 7.99 14.14 -2.10
CA GLN A 133 8.33 15.09 -1.04
C GLN A 133 8.79 16.42 -1.61
N ARG A 134 9.62 16.43 -2.66
CA ARG A 134 10.04 17.66 -3.34
C ARG A 134 8.86 18.47 -3.89
N VAL A 135 7.82 17.79 -4.38
CA VAL A 135 6.59 18.44 -4.90
C VAL A 135 5.78 19.04 -3.74
N ARG A 136 5.66 18.32 -2.62
CA ARG A 136 4.99 18.80 -1.40
C ARG A 136 5.72 20.03 -0.82
N GLU A 137 7.03 19.97 -0.68
CA GLU A 137 7.87 21.10 -0.23
C GLU A 137 7.76 22.30 -1.15
N GLY A 138 7.83 22.09 -2.48
CA GLY A 138 7.65 23.17 -3.45
C GLY A 138 6.28 23.83 -3.38
N THR A 139 5.22 23.06 -3.11
CA THR A 139 3.86 23.58 -2.92
C THR A 139 3.76 24.40 -1.63
N ALA A 140 4.32 23.90 -0.53
CA ALA A 140 4.35 24.62 0.74
C ALA A 140 5.16 25.92 0.65
N ALA A 141 6.32 25.88 -0.02
CA ALA A 141 7.15 27.04 -0.29
C ALA A 141 6.40 28.09 -1.12
N ALA A 142 5.72 27.67 -2.19
CA ALA A 142 4.92 28.58 -3.02
C ALA A 142 3.80 29.28 -2.23
N ALA A 143 3.14 28.57 -1.32
CA ALA A 143 2.13 29.15 -0.42
C ALA A 143 2.76 30.20 0.52
N LYS A 144 3.90 29.88 1.15
CA LYS A 144 4.63 30.80 2.04
C LYS A 144 5.12 32.05 1.31
N THR A 145 5.69 31.90 0.11
CA THR A 145 6.22 33.04 -0.66
C THR A 145 5.12 33.93 -1.23
N THR A 146 3.98 33.34 -1.60
CA THR A 146 2.77 34.09 -1.99
C THR A 146 2.26 34.91 -0.82
N TYR A 147 2.09 34.26 0.35
CA TYR A 147 1.68 34.95 1.58
C TYR A 147 2.63 36.10 1.93
N TYR A 148 3.94 35.85 1.92
CA TYR A 148 4.95 36.87 2.22
C TYR A 148 4.84 38.08 1.29
N SER A 149 4.72 37.85 -0.02
CA SER A 149 4.63 38.91 -1.03
C SER A 149 3.39 39.80 -0.83
N ASP A 150 2.27 39.22 -0.44
CA ASP A 150 1.03 39.96 -0.17
C ASP A 150 1.03 40.66 1.19
N ALA A 151 1.60 40.02 2.21
CA ALA A 151 1.62 40.52 3.58
C ALA A 151 2.62 41.68 3.76
N ILE A 152 3.79 41.61 3.12
CA ILE A 152 4.85 42.62 3.29
C ILE A 152 4.44 44.02 2.83
N ALA A 153 3.53 44.12 1.86
CA ALA A 153 2.98 45.40 1.42
C ALA A 153 2.18 46.13 2.52
N LYS A 154 1.69 45.39 3.52
CA LYS A 154 0.84 45.90 4.62
C LYS A 154 1.64 46.22 5.88
N VAL A 155 2.87 45.70 6.01
CA VAL A 155 3.76 45.90 7.17
C VAL A 155 4.10 47.37 7.36
N LYS A 156 3.98 47.87 8.60
CA LYS A 156 4.27 49.26 8.99
C LYS A 156 5.39 49.38 10.01
N SER A 157 5.80 48.29 10.63
CA SER A 157 6.92 48.26 11.56
C SER A 157 7.70 46.94 11.50
N VAL A 158 8.93 46.96 12.02
CA VAL A 158 9.74 45.75 12.24
C VAL A 158 9.00 44.76 13.13
N ASP A 159 8.24 45.25 14.12
CA ASP A 159 7.49 44.38 15.02
C ASP A 159 6.35 43.65 14.31
N ASP A 160 5.66 44.28 13.35
CA ASP A 160 4.64 43.60 12.53
C ASP A 160 5.27 42.41 11.78
N LEU A 161 6.46 42.61 11.20
CA LEU A 161 7.19 41.58 10.47
C LEU A 161 7.66 40.44 11.38
N LEU A 162 8.28 40.77 12.52
CA LEU A 162 8.88 39.76 13.41
C LEU A 162 7.84 38.99 14.22
N ASN A 163 6.64 39.54 14.41
CA ASN A 163 5.56 38.88 15.13
C ASN A 163 4.68 37.99 14.23
N ASP A 164 4.73 38.16 12.91
CA ASP A 164 4.15 37.21 11.96
C ASP A 164 5.07 35.98 11.80
N PRO A 165 4.64 34.77 12.20
CA PRO A 165 5.51 33.59 12.15
C PRO A 165 5.94 33.20 10.74
N ALA A 166 5.05 33.30 9.76
CA ALA A 166 5.33 32.89 8.38
C ALA A 166 6.27 33.89 7.71
N MET A 167 6.10 35.19 7.97
CA MET A 167 7.05 36.19 7.45
C MET A 167 8.41 36.09 8.12
N PHE A 168 8.46 35.90 9.44
CA PHE A 168 9.72 35.72 10.16
C PHE A 168 10.50 34.51 9.63
N GLU A 169 9.82 33.38 9.43
CA GLU A 169 10.38 32.18 8.82
C GLU A 169 10.97 32.48 7.43
N VAL A 170 10.20 33.07 6.52
CA VAL A 170 10.68 33.41 5.16
C VAL A 170 11.93 34.29 5.20
N VAL A 171 11.96 35.32 6.05
CA VAL A 171 13.12 36.24 6.13
C VAL A 171 14.35 35.55 6.70
N VAL A 172 14.18 34.72 7.72
CA VAL A 172 15.29 33.99 8.36
C VAL A 172 15.86 32.93 7.42
N GLU A 173 14.99 32.14 6.77
CA GLU A 173 15.40 31.11 5.81
C GLU A 173 16.03 31.72 4.55
N ALA A 174 15.54 32.88 4.08
CA ALA A 174 16.17 33.64 3.00
C ALA A 174 17.57 34.20 3.34
N ALA A 175 17.93 34.24 4.61
CA ALA A 175 19.31 34.52 5.06
C ALA A 175 20.10 33.22 5.37
N GLY A 176 19.49 32.05 5.18
CA GLY A 176 20.09 30.74 5.48
C GLY A 176 20.25 30.48 6.97
N GLY A 177 19.38 31.03 7.82
CA GLY A 177 19.30 30.69 9.23
C GLY A 177 18.12 29.78 9.55
N ASP A 178 18.08 29.29 10.79
CA ASP A 178 16.99 28.46 11.30
C ASP A 178 16.04 29.33 12.17
N PRO A 179 14.75 29.48 11.82
CA PRO A 179 13.79 30.29 12.56
C PRO A 179 13.59 29.84 14.01
N LYS A 180 13.93 28.59 14.36
CA LYS A 180 13.85 28.06 15.73
C LYS A 180 14.98 28.57 16.64
N THR A 181 16.11 28.98 16.07
CA THR A 181 17.32 29.37 16.82
C THR A 181 17.66 30.85 16.71
N VAL A 182 17.19 31.52 15.65
CA VAL A 182 17.46 32.94 15.41
C VAL A 182 16.68 33.84 16.35
N SER A 183 17.39 34.72 17.06
CA SER A 183 16.80 35.70 17.99
C SER A 183 16.04 36.81 17.26
N LYS A 184 14.78 37.06 17.66
CA LYS A 184 14.00 38.21 17.19
C LYS A 184 14.63 39.55 17.56
N ASP A 185 15.32 39.65 18.69
CA ASP A 185 15.98 40.90 19.10
C ASP A 185 17.18 41.21 18.22
N MET A 186 17.98 40.20 17.88
CA MET A 186 19.06 40.34 16.89
C MET A 186 18.50 40.79 15.54
N MET A 187 17.41 40.16 15.08
CA MET A 187 16.75 40.53 13.83
C MET A 187 16.21 41.97 13.87
N ARG A 188 15.66 42.40 15.01
CA ARG A 188 15.21 43.79 15.18
C ARG A 188 16.38 44.76 14.99
N VAL A 189 17.51 44.53 15.65
CA VAL A 189 18.70 45.39 15.51
C VAL A 189 19.22 45.39 14.07
N LEU A 190 19.30 44.23 13.41
CA LEU A 190 19.72 44.14 12.02
C LEU A 190 18.80 44.93 11.07
N LEU A 191 17.48 44.89 11.29
CA LEU A 191 16.50 45.54 10.42
C LEU A 191 16.36 47.06 10.67
N THR A 192 16.70 47.55 11.87
CA THR A 192 16.66 48.99 12.19
C THR A 192 18.00 49.69 11.97
N SER A 193 19.10 49.05 12.38
CA SER A 193 20.42 49.68 12.48
C SER A 193 21.46 49.07 11.56
N GLY A 194 21.17 47.92 10.94
CA GLY A 194 22.15 47.16 10.16
C GLY A 194 23.17 46.43 11.02
N TYR A 195 24.06 45.67 10.37
CA TYR A 195 25.15 44.97 11.04
C TYR A 195 26.10 45.96 11.72
N GLN A 196 26.50 45.63 12.95
CA GLN A 196 27.48 46.39 13.73
C GLN A 196 28.68 45.50 14.00
N ASP A 197 29.89 46.05 13.90
CA ASP A 197 31.11 45.29 14.19
C ASP A 197 31.08 44.68 15.60
N GLY A 198 31.34 43.37 15.68
CA GLY A 198 31.26 42.60 16.92
C GLY A 198 29.88 42.02 17.24
N MET A 199 28.85 42.29 16.43
CA MET A 199 27.54 41.64 16.55
C MET A 199 27.65 40.15 16.17
N ALA A 200 27.22 39.27 17.07
CA ALA A 200 27.11 37.84 16.76
C ALA A 200 25.94 37.59 15.80
N ILE A 201 26.24 37.14 14.58
CA ILE A 201 25.24 36.74 13.57
C ILE A 201 25.44 35.28 13.17
N PRO A 202 24.37 34.56 12.77
CA PRO A 202 24.48 33.13 12.41
C PRO A 202 25.41 32.88 11.23
N ASN A 203 25.36 33.74 10.22
CA ASN A 203 26.21 33.68 9.03
C ASN A 203 26.27 35.06 8.34
N ALA A 204 27.16 35.22 7.36
CA ALA A 204 27.40 36.50 6.69
C ALA A 204 26.19 37.06 5.91
N ASN A 205 25.23 36.24 5.49
CA ASN A 205 24.06 36.71 4.73
C ASN A 205 23.13 37.57 5.60
N PHE A 206 23.14 37.40 6.92
CA PHE A 206 22.35 38.24 7.83
C PHE A 206 22.82 39.70 7.81
N ALA A 207 24.09 39.97 7.47
CA ALA A 207 24.61 41.33 7.45
C ALA A 207 24.00 42.21 6.36
N SER A 208 23.52 41.61 5.26
CA SER A 208 22.91 42.33 4.14
C SER A 208 21.39 42.50 4.27
N LEU A 209 20.75 41.92 5.28
CA LEU A 209 19.28 41.97 5.42
C LEU A 209 18.75 43.41 5.47
N LYS A 210 19.47 44.34 6.10
CA LYS A 210 19.03 45.74 6.20
C LYS A 210 18.75 46.38 4.85
N SER A 211 19.54 46.07 3.82
CA SER A 211 19.36 46.66 2.49
C SER A 211 18.11 46.13 1.77
N ARG A 212 17.55 45.02 2.25
CA ARG A 212 16.31 44.45 1.75
C ARG A 212 15.06 45.14 2.32
N PHE A 213 15.18 46.01 3.34
CA PHE A 213 14.01 46.62 4.01
C PHE A 213 14.17 48.12 4.24
N ASN A 214 13.05 48.84 4.12
CA ASN A 214 12.96 50.29 4.23
C ASN A 214 12.50 50.79 5.61
N PHE A 215 12.78 50.04 6.67
CA PHE A 215 12.51 50.48 8.04
C PHE A 215 13.45 51.60 8.47
N GLY A 216 12.92 52.59 9.20
CA GLY A 216 13.68 53.61 9.90
C GLY A 216 14.42 53.06 11.12
N ALA A 217 15.29 53.89 11.72
CA ALA A 217 16.01 53.56 12.94
C ALA A 217 15.07 53.34 14.16
N ASP A 218 13.87 53.92 14.11
CA ASP A 218 12.79 53.72 15.08
C ASP A 218 11.97 52.44 14.83
N GLY A 219 12.33 51.67 13.79
CA GLY A 219 11.65 50.43 13.40
C GLY A 219 10.35 50.64 12.64
N LYS A 220 9.99 51.86 12.25
CA LYS A 220 8.76 52.14 11.49
C LYS A 220 9.04 52.35 10.01
N VAL A 221 8.02 52.12 9.19
CA VAL A 221 8.02 52.50 7.77
C VAL A 221 7.63 53.97 7.67
N ALA A 222 8.37 54.76 6.90
CA ALA A 222 8.06 56.18 6.68
C ALA A 222 6.68 56.37 6.02
N ASP A 223 6.01 57.49 6.31
CA ASP A 223 4.70 57.81 5.73
C ASP A 223 4.74 57.78 4.20
N GLY A 224 3.79 57.05 3.60
CA GLY A 224 3.71 56.86 2.15
C GLY A 224 4.69 55.84 1.55
N ALA A 225 5.61 55.27 2.36
CA ALA A 225 6.52 54.21 1.94
C ALA A 225 5.98 52.80 2.26
N THR A 226 6.66 51.78 1.73
CA THR A 226 6.42 50.35 2.01
C THR A 226 7.63 49.74 2.71
N ALA A 227 7.41 48.71 3.52
CA ALA A 227 8.48 47.98 4.21
C ALA A 227 9.52 47.39 3.24
N GLN A 228 9.07 46.98 2.05
CA GLN A 228 9.92 46.59 0.92
C GLN A 228 9.36 47.16 -0.38
N THR A 229 10.23 47.46 -1.34
CA THR A 229 9.85 47.60 -2.75
C THR A 229 9.54 46.23 -3.35
N LYS A 230 8.93 46.21 -4.55
CA LYS A 230 8.71 44.95 -5.28
C LYS A 230 10.01 44.18 -5.51
N ASP A 231 11.06 44.84 -6.00
CA ASP A 231 12.35 44.20 -6.26
C ASP A 231 13.01 43.65 -4.97
N GLN A 232 12.86 44.34 -3.83
CA GLN A 232 13.34 43.87 -2.53
C GLN A 232 12.58 42.63 -2.05
N ALA A 233 11.25 42.61 -2.18
CA ALA A 233 10.42 41.46 -1.81
C ALA A 233 10.70 40.26 -2.74
N ASP A 234 10.74 40.49 -4.05
CA ASP A 234 11.07 39.46 -5.04
C ASP A 234 12.47 38.86 -4.79
N ARG A 235 13.43 39.66 -4.30
CA ARG A 235 14.76 39.16 -3.92
C ARG A 235 14.72 38.28 -2.67
N VAL A 236 13.96 38.66 -1.64
CA VAL A 236 13.79 37.81 -0.44
C VAL A 236 13.15 36.48 -0.81
N VAL A 237 12.13 36.49 -1.66
CA VAL A 237 11.47 35.27 -2.16
C VAL A 237 12.42 34.39 -2.98
N TYR A 238 13.25 34.99 -3.83
CA TYR A 238 14.28 34.24 -4.55
C TYR A 238 15.27 33.58 -3.59
N ASP A 239 15.84 34.36 -2.67
CA ASP A 239 16.82 33.87 -1.71
C ASP A 239 16.22 32.78 -0.81
N TYR A 240 14.96 32.92 -0.39
CA TYR A 240 14.20 31.88 0.31
C TYR A 240 14.22 30.56 -0.47
N ASN A 241 13.71 30.58 -1.71
CA ASN A 241 13.59 29.37 -2.52
C ASN A 241 14.96 28.73 -2.81
N VAL A 242 16.01 29.52 -3.02
CA VAL A 242 17.37 28.99 -3.20
C VAL A 242 17.87 28.34 -1.91
N LYS A 243 17.75 29.01 -0.76
CA LYS A 243 18.28 28.50 0.52
C LYS A 243 17.53 27.29 1.05
N THR A 244 16.24 27.15 0.74
CA THR A 244 15.43 25.99 1.12
C THR A 244 15.42 24.89 0.05
N GLY A 245 16.16 25.03 -1.07
CA GLY A 245 16.17 24.03 -2.15
C GLY A 245 14.91 23.97 -3.02
N ASN A 246 14.03 24.97 -2.91
CA ASN A 246 12.74 25.05 -3.61
C ASN A 246 12.80 25.80 -4.95
N ASN A 247 13.99 26.17 -5.46
CA ASN A 247 14.11 26.89 -6.73
C ASN A 247 13.62 26.08 -7.95
N ALA A 248 13.58 24.74 -7.85
CA ALA A 248 13.15 23.83 -8.91
C ALA A 248 11.63 23.52 -8.91
N ASN A 249 10.80 24.37 -8.28
CA ASN A 249 9.33 24.23 -8.30
C ASN A 249 8.67 25.15 -9.36
N PRO A 250 7.46 24.84 -9.85
CA PRO A 250 6.81 25.61 -10.91
C PRO A 250 6.56 27.09 -10.59
N HIS A 251 6.26 27.43 -9.32
CA HIS A 251 6.03 28.80 -8.89
C HIS A 251 7.34 29.61 -8.91
N SER A 252 8.43 29.05 -8.36
CA SER A 252 9.77 29.64 -8.43
C SER A 252 10.21 29.84 -9.89
N ALA A 253 9.97 28.85 -10.75
CA ALA A 253 10.26 28.94 -12.17
C ALA A 253 9.54 30.13 -12.83
N ALA A 254 8.24 30.29 -12.59
CA ALA A 254 7.47 31.41 -13.11
C ALA A 254 7.99 32.77 -12.60
N LEU A 255 8.33 32.87 -11.32
CA LEU A 255 8.91 34.10 -10.76
C LEU A 255 10.27 34.44 -11.36
N ASN A 256 11.11 33.43 -11.62
CA ASN A 256 12.42 33.62 -12.25
C ASN A 256 12.29 34.02 -13.72
N THR A 257 11.34 33.46 -14.46
CA THR A 257 11.02 33.89 -15.83
C THR A 257 10.55 35.34 -15.85
N ALA A 258 9.64 35.74 -14.97
CA ALA A 258 9.19 37.13 -14.88
C ALA A 258 10.33 38.11 -14.56
N TYR A 259 11.27 37.71 -13.69
CA TYR A 259 12.46 38.51 -13.40
C TYR A 259 13.38 38.62 -14.61
N PHE A 260 13.61 37.52 -15.32
CA PHE A 260 14.41 37.48 -16.54
C PHE A 260 13.83 38.40 -17.61
N GLU A 261 12.53 38.29 -17.91
CA GLU A 261 11.83 39.14 -18.88
C GLU A 261 11.95 40.64 -18.54
N ALA A 262 11.79 40.98 -17.25
CA ALA A 262 11.87 42.37 -16.79
C ALA A 262 13.28 42.98 -16.88
N LYS A 263 14.33 42.17 -16.71
CA LYS A 263 15.71 42.67 -16.60
C LYS A 263 16.55 42.47 -17.86
N ILE A 264 16.29 41.44 -18.67
CA ILE A 264 17.18 41.07 -19.79
C ILE A 264 17.32 42.18 -20.84
N GLY A 265 16.26 42.96 -21.07
CA GLY A 265 16.29 44.11 -21.99
C GLY A 265 17.22 45.24 -21.55
N THR A 266 17.66 45.26 -20.28
CA THR A 266 18.59 46.26 -19.74
C THR A 266 20.06 45.83 -19.82
N ILE A 267 20.32 44.55 -20.12
CA ILE A 267 21.67 43.99 -20.17
C ILE A 267 22.36 44.38 -21.46
N THR A 268 23.49 45.08 -21.35
CA THR A 268 24.32 45.51 -22.49
C THR A 268 25.68 44.84 -22.53
N LYS A 269 26.13 44.23 -21.44
CA LYS A 269 27.39 43.49 -21.36
C LYS A 269 27.21 42.09 -20.79
N ALA A 270 28.00 41.14 -21.27
CA ALA A 270 28.05 39.78 -20.75
C ALA A 270 28.40 39.74 -19.26
N SER A 271 29.24 40.67 -18.78
CA SER A 271 29.57 40.81 -17.36
C SER A 271 28.36 41.18 -16.51
N ASP A 272 27.45 42.01 -17.03
CA ASP A 272 26.28 42.48 -16.29
C ASP A 272 25.28 41.33 -16.13
N LEU A 273 25.13 40.48 -17.16
CA LEU A 273 24.33 39.26 -17.10
C LEU A 273 24.82 38.30 -16.03
N VAL A 274 26.13 38.09 -15.97
CA VAL A 274 26.76 37.09 -15.09
C VAL A 274 26.89 37.57 -13.64
N ALA A 275 26.99 38.89 -13.44
CA ALA A 275 27.06 39.52 -12.13
C ALA A 275 25.73 39.47 -11.37
N ASP A 276 24.60 39.47 -12.07
CA ASP A 276 23.29 39.15 -11.50
C ASP A 276 23.19 37.63 -11.37
N ASP A 277 23.26 37.13 -10.13
CA ASP A 277 23.20 35.71 -9.82
C ASP A 277 21.89 35.06 -10.27
N ARG A 278 20.76 35.73 -10.10
CA ARG A 278 19.46 35.22 -10.52
C ARG A 278 19.34 35.09 -12.03
N LEU A 279 19.84 36.09 -12.79
CA LEU A 279 19.91 35.98 -14.25
C LEU A 279 20.87 34.88 -14.67
N ARG A 280 22.08 34.84 -14.09
CA ARG A 280 23.07 33.80 -14.39
C ARG A 280 22.48 32.41 -14.16
N ASP A 281 21.87 32.16 -13.00
CA ASP A 281 21.33 30.85 -12.64
C ASP A 281 20.17 30.45 -13.56
N TYR A 282 19.32 31.41 -13.93
CA TYR A 282 18.26 31.21 -14.94
C TYR A 282 18.85 30.79 -16.29
N VAL A 283 19.85 31.52 -16.80
CA VAL A 283 20.39 31.26 -18.14
C VAL A 283 21.21 29.99 -18.22
N LEU A 284 21.89 29.63 -17.14
CA LEU A 284 22.56 28.33 -17.03
C LEU A 284 21.53 27.21 -16.99
N SER A 285 20.50 27.34 -16.15
CA SER A 285 19.43 26.34 -16.06
C SER A 285 18.73 26.13 -17.42
N ALA A 286 18.48 27.20 -18.19
CA ALA A 286 17.81 27.14 -19.48
C ALA A 286 18.52 26.29 -20.52
N VAL A 287 19.85 26.33 -20.55
CA VAL A 287 20.66 25.45 -21.42
C VAL A 287 20.99 24.12 -20.77
N GLY A 288 20.49 23.91 -19.56
CA GLY A 288 20.81 22.74 -18.77
C GLY A 288 22.29 22.73 -18.35
N LEU A 289 22.77 23.79 -17.74
CA LEU A 289 23.99 23.79 -16.95
C LEU A 289 23.59 23.85 -15.47
N ASP A 290 24.46 23.37 -14.59
CA ASP A 290 24.23 23.41 -13.15
C ASP A 290 24.84 24.71 -12.60
N PRO A 291 24.02 25.68 -12.14
CA PRO A 291 24.53 26.96 -11.66
C PRO A 291 25.52 26.85 -10.50
N ASP A 292 25.44 25.80 -9.70
CA ASP A 292 26.35 25.59 -8.55
C ASP A 292 27.74 25.11 -8.98
N ILE A 293 27.86 24.57 -10.19
CA ILE A 293 29.13 24.08 -10.75
C ILE A 293 29.81 25.16 -11.61
N GLU A 294 29.03 26.01 -12.29
CA GLU A 294 29.59 26.96 -13.24
C GLU A 294 30.28 28.17 -12.58
N GLN A 295 31.57 28.32 -12.85
CA GLN A 295 32.31 29.50 -12.42
C GLN A 295 31.90 30.73 -13.24
N PRO A 296 31.49 31.86 -12.61
CA PRO A 296 31.05 33.06 -13.31
C PRO A 296 32.05 33.60 -14.35
N SER A 297 33.35 33.55 -14.04
CA SER A 297 34.42 33.97 -14.95
C SER A 297 34.48 33.11 -16.21
N TYR A 298 34.26 31.80 -16.09
CA TYR A 298 34.23 30.86 -17.20
C TYR A 298 32.99 31.08 -18.07
N VAL A 299 31.82 31.25 -17.45
CA VAL A 299 30.57 31.59 -18.16
C VAL A 299 30.73 32.87 -18.98
N THR A 300 31.34 33.90 -18.39
CA THR A 300 31.67 35.16 -19.10
C THR A 300 32.56 34.89 -20.32
N SER A 301 33.55 34.01 -20.18
CA SER A 301 34.49 33.65 -21.25
C SER A 301 33.80 32.88 -22.38
N ILE A 302 32.85 32.00 -22.04
CA ILE A 302 31.99 31.31 -23.00
C ILE A 302 31.12 32.31 -23.76
N LEU A 303 30.45 33.25 -23.08
CA LEU A 303 29.60 34.27 -23.71
C LEU A 303 30.36 35.21 -24.65
N LYS A 304 31.66 35.40 -24.42
CA LYS A 304 32.57 36.18 -25.29
C LYS A 304 33.23 35.35 -26.40
N SER A 305 33.06 34.04 -26.38
CA SER A 305 33.77 33.13 -27.29
C SER A 305 33.35 33.37 -28.74
N ASP A 306 34.30 33.41 -29.67
CA ASP A 306 34.01 33.44 -31.10
C ASP A 306 33.87 31.99 -31.62
N PRO A 307 32.68 31.58 -32.10
CA PRO A 307 32.49 30.25 -32.66
C PRO A 307 33.33 29.97 -33.90
N LYS A 308 33.80 31.01 -34.60
CA LYS A 308 34.61 30.88 -35.82
C LYS A 308 36.10 30.70 -35.54
N ASP A 309 36.58 31.07 -34.36
CA ASP A 309 37.97 30.90 -33.97
C ASP A 309 38.20 29.48 -33.41
N PRO A 310 39.02 28.63 -34.06
CA PRO A 310 39.32 27.28 -33.57
C PRO A 310 39.96 27.24 -32.17
N ASN A 311 40.60 28.34 -31.76
CA ASN A 311 41.28 28.46 -30.46
C ASN A 311 40.39 29.08 -29.38
N SER A 312 39.14 29.43 -29.69
CA SER A 312 38.22 29.99 -28.72
C SER A 312 37.89 29.00 -27.60
N VAL A 313 37.57 29.51 -26.40
CA VAL A 313 37.26 28.69 -25.22
C VAL A 313 36.20 27.63 -25.52
N LEU A 314 35.17 27.98 -26.29
CA LEU A 314 34.11 27.05 -26.70
C LEU A 314 34.64 25.93 -27.61
N ASN A 315 35.52 26.26 -28.56
CA ASN A 315 36.05 25.29 -29.50
C ASN A 315 37.10 24.36 -28.90
N GLN A 316 37.81 24.81 -27.87
CA GLN A 316 38.83 24.05 -27.12
C GLN A 316 38.25 23.04 -26.12
N ILE A 317 36.93 22.97 -25.93
CA ILE A 317 36.31 21.96 -25.07
C ILE A 317 36.59 20.55 -25.62
N VAL A 318 37.19 19.72 -24.79
CA VAL A 318 37.57 18.33 -25.13
C VAL A 318 36.32 17.49 -25.33
N THR A 319 36.09 17.04 -26.56
CA THR A 319 34.95 16.17 -26.94
C THR A 319 35.38 14.75 -27.29
N LYS A 320 36.69 14.48 -27.28
CA LYS A 320 37.27 13.17 -27.54
C LYS A 320 38.20 12.77 -26.41
N ASN A 321 38.19 11.52 -26.02
CA ASN A 321 39.18 10.96 -25.09
C ASN A 321 40.55 10.85 -25.77
N ALA A 322 41.60 10.60 -24.99
CA ALA A 322 42.97 10.45 -25.51
C ALA A 322 43.11 9.31 -26.54
N ASP A 323 42.24 8.30 -26.47
CA ASP A 323 42.16 7.17 -27.41
C ASP A 323 41.32 7.46 -28.66
N GLY A 324 40.78 8.67 -28.81
CA GLY A 324 39.94 9.08 -29.94
C GLY A 324 38.47 8.70 -29.83
N SER A 325 38.03 8.01 -28.77
CA SER A 325 36.61 7.74 -28.51
C SER A 325 35.85 9.03 -28.13
N GLU A 326 34.52 9.04 -28.33
CA GLU A 326 33.67 10.17 -27.92
C GLU A 326 33.70 10.36 -26.39
N ASN A 327 33.99 11.57 -25.96
CA ASN A 327 33.77 12.00 -24.58
C ASN A 327 32.35 12.58 -24.48
N ALA A 328 31.37 11.73 -24.16
CA ALA A 328 29.96 12.13 -24.09
C ALA A 328 29.72 13.31 -23.12
N PHE A 329 30.45 13.36 -22.00
CA PHE A 329 30.36 14.48 -21.05
C PHE A 329 30.84 15.78 -21.72
N GLY A 330 32.04 15.76 -22.30
CA GLY A 330 32.62 16.92 -22.98
C GLY A 330 31.81 17.38 -24.19
N ALA A 331 31.27 16.45 -24.97
CA ALA A 331 30.39 16.71 -26.11
C ALA A 331 29.08 17.39 -25.68
N ASN A 332 28.40 16.86 -24.65
CA ASN A 332 27.18 17.45 -24.10
C ASN A 332 27.46 18.85 -23.53
N ARG A 333 28.55 18.98 -22.75
CA ARG A 333 28.98 20.26 -22.19
C ARG A 333 29.25 21.31 -23.26
N LYS A 334 29.94 20.94 -24.35
CA LYS A 334 30.17 21.83 -25.51
C LYS A 334 28.84 22.24 -26.16
N ALA A 335 27.89 21.33 -26.31
CA ALA A 335 26.57 21.64 -26.85
C ALA A 335 25.80 22.65 -25.98
N GLN A 336 25.78 22.45 -24.66
CA GLN A 336 25.13 23.34 -23.69
C GLN A 336 25.74 24.76 -23.71
N TYR A 337 27.07 24.86 -23.70
CA TYR A 337 27.74 26.15 -23.82
C TYR A 337 27.58 26.80 -25.20
N THR A 338 27.46 26.01 -26.26
CA THR A 338 27.16 26.52 -27.60
C THR A 338 25.77 27.15 -27.62
N ALA A 339 24.77 26.46 -27.06
CA ALA A 339 23.42 26.99 -26.91
C ALA A 339 23.41 28.28 -26.08
N LEU A 340 24.15 28.31 -24.96
CA LEU A 340 24.29 29.51 -24.13
C LEU A 340 24.88 30.67 -24.93
N ARG A 341 25.97 30.43 -25.65
CA ARG A 341 26.63 31.47 -26.45
C ARG A 341 25.74 32.00 -27.58
N GLN A 342 24.99 31.12 -28.24
CA GLN A 342 24.08 31.48 -29.34
C GLN A 342 22.81 32.20 -28.87
N ALA A 343 22.41 31.99 -27.61
CA ALA A 343 21.27 32.66 -27.03
C ALA A 343 21.48 34.18 -26.85
N PHE A 344 22.73 34.66 -26.85
CA PHE A 344 23.06 36.07 -26.61
C PHE A 344 23.91 36.69 -27.71
N GLY A 345 23.58 37.94 -28.07
CA GLY A 345 24.24 38.72 -29.12
C GLY A 345 25.48 39.51 -28.67
N PHE A 346 26.32 38.94 -27.79
CA PHE A 346 27.55 39.61 -27.35
C PHE A 346 28.68 39.49 -28.39
N ASP A 347 29.53 40.51 -28.50
CA ASP A 347 30.79 40.46 -29.26
C ASP A 347 31.93 39.83 -28.43
N THR A 348 33.14 39.74 -28.99
CA THR A 348 34.32 39.16 -28.30
C THR A 348 34.82 39.99 -27.12
N SER A 349 34.45 41.28 -27.04
CA SER A 349 34.68 42.12 -25.87
C SER A 349 33.59 41.93 -24.80
N GLY A 350 32.47 41.32 -25.18
CA GLY A 350 31.30 41.05 -24.35
C GLY A 350 30.22 42.13 -24.43
N ASN A 351 30.25 43.02 -25.43
CA ASN A 351 29.22 44.05 -25.61
C ASN A 351 28.09 43.53 -26.50
N ALA A 352 26.85 43.89 -26.17
CA ALA A 352 25.68 43.51 -26.94
C ALA A 352 25.58 44.28 -28.27
N ALA A 353 25.34 43.56 -29.37
CA ALA A 353 25.03 44.18 -30.65
C ALA A 353 23.74 45.01 -30.57
N ALA A 354 23.75 46.24 -31.08
CA ALA A 354 22.62 47.17 -31.04
C ALA A 354 22.05 47.45 -29.63
N GLY A 355 22.87 47.25 -28.58
CA GLY A 355 22.49 47.55 -27.18
C GLY A 355 21.51 46.57 -26.55
N LYS A 356 21.21 45.43 -27.18
CA LYS A 356 20.32 44.39 -26.62
C LYS A 356 21.02 43.04 -26.54
N ALA A 357 21.04 42.42 -25.36
CA ALA A 357 21.65 41.11 -25.16
C ALA A 357 20.94 39.98 -25.93
N GLN A 358 19.63 40.11 -26.19
CA GLN A 358 18.83 39.14 -26.94
C GLN A 358 17.82 39.81 -27.89
N THR A 359 17.43 39.08 -28.94
CA THR A 359 16.21 39.34 -29.72
C THR A 359 14.98 38.73 -29.05
N GLU A 360 13.78 39.21 -29.38
CA GLU A 360 12.51 38.68 -28.85
C GLU A 360 12.35 37.17 -29.12
N ALA A 361 12.75 36.72 -30.31
CA ALA A 361 12.71 35.29 -30.66
C ALA A 361 13.67 34.45 -29.80
N GLN A 362 14.89 34.95 -29.55
CA GLN A 362 15.85 34.30 -28.66
C GLN A 362 15.31 34.24 -27.23
N THR A 363 14.73 35.33 -26.72
CA THR A 363 14.12 35.38 -25.38
C THR A 363 13.04 34.31 -25.23
N LYS A 364 12.10 34.21 -26.19
CA LYS A 364 11.03 33.19 -26.15
C LYS A 364 11.57 31.76 -26.20
N THR A 365 12.50 31.47 -27.12
CA THR A 365 13.13 30.13 -27.20
C THR A 365 13.81 29.75 -25.89
N PHE A 366 14.38 30.73 -25.20
CA PHE A 366 15.12 30.51 -23.97
C PHE A 366 14.21 30.29 -22.75
N GLU A 367 13.05 30.94 -22.70
CA GLU A 367 11.99 30.61 -21.73
C GLU A 367 11.53 29.16 -21.87
N ASP A 368 11.26 28.71 -23.11
CA ASP A 368 10.82 27.34 -23.37
C ASP A 368 11.90 26.33 -22.95
N ALA A 369 13.17 26.65 -23.22
CA ALA A 369 14.31 25.85 -22.79
C ALA A 369 14.48 25.83 -21.26
N TYR A 370 14.19 26.95 -20.57
CA TYR A 370 14.15 27.00 -19.11
C TYR A 370 13.08 26.09 -18.52
N PHE A 371 11.84 26.18 -19.00
CA PHE A 371 10.77 25.29 -18.51
C PHE A 371 11.03 23.81 -18.82
N ALA A 372 11.80 23.50 -19.87
CA ALA A 372 12.26 22.14 -20.15
C ALA A 372 13.35 21.64 -19.19
N ASN A 373 14.13 22.53 -18.55
CA ASN A 373 15.33 22.17 -17.82
C ASN A 373 15.37 22.59 -16.33
N TYR A 374 14.47 23.44 -15.84
CA TYR A 374 14.56 24.01 -14.48
C TYR A 374 14.53 22.95 -13.35
N GLN A 375 13.94 21.79 -13.61
CA GLN A 375 13.92 20.67 -12.65
C GLN A 375 15.10 19.72 -12.79
N ARG A 376 15.88 19.83 -13.85
CA ARG A 376 16.80 18.77 -14.27
C ARG A 376 17.90 18.52 -13.25
N VAL A 377 18.48 19.58 -12.66
CA VAL A 377 19.51 19.45 -11.63
C VAL A 377 18.93 18.81 -10.37
N ALA A 378 17.75 19.26 -9.92
CA ALA A 378 17.07 18.70 -8.76
C ALA A 378 16.70 17.21 -8.97
N GLN A 379 16.19 16.84 -10.15
CA GLN A 379 15.89 15.45 -10.50
C GLN A 379 17.16 14.57 -10.58
N ALA A 380 18.27 15.12 -11.07
CA ALA A 380 19.54 14.40 -11.11
C ALA A 380 20.09 14.13 -9.70
N ASP A 381 20.01 15.12 -8.81
CA ASP A 381 20.37 14.96 -7.40
C ASP A 381 19.46 13.95 -6.67
N GLU A 382 18.15 14.03 -6.90
CA GLU A 382 17.16 13.07 -6.40
C GLU A 382 17.46 11.63 -6.87
N SER A 383 17.76 11.46 -8.17
CA SER A 383 18.16 10.18 -8.75
C SER A 383 19.46 9.64 -8.15
N LEU A 384 20.44 10.52 -7.89
CA LEU A 384 21.70 10.14 -7.25
C LEU A 384 21.48 9.67 -5.81
N LYS A 385 20.67 10.40 -5.03
CA LYS A 385 20.31 10.04 -3.65
C LYS A 385 19.53 8.72 -3.60
N THR A 386 18.59 8.53 -4.52
CA THR A 386 17.82 7.28 -4.68
C THR A 386 18.73 6.11 -5.01
N SER A 387 19.68 6.29 -5.93
CA SER A 387 20.64 5.25 -6.29
C SER A 387 21.55 4.89 -5.10
N ALA A 388 22.01 5.90 -4.36
CA ALA A 388 22.81 5.68 -3.15
C ALA A 388 22.01 4.93 -2.07
N PHE A 389 20.76 5.31 -1.83
CA PHE A 389 19.85 4.62 -0.92
C PHE A 389 19.67 3.14 -1.33
N LYS A 390 19.35 2.87 -2.60
CA LYS A 390 19.20 1.50 -3.12
C LYS A 390 20.45 0.65 -2.93
N VAL A 391 21.64 1.22 -3.16
CA VAL A 391 22.92 0.52 -2.93
C VAL A 391 23.16 0.22 -1.45
N VAL A 392 22.76 1.11 -0.54
CA VAL A 392 22.84 0.83 0.90
C VAL A 392 21.90 -0.31 1.26
N MET A 393 20.65 -0.27 0.79
CA MET A 393 19.64 -1.27 1.11
C MET A 393 19.99 -2.70 0.67
N THR A 394 20.89 -2.90 -0.30
CA THR A 394 21.37 -4.25 -0.66
C THR A 394 22.25 -4.90 0.42
N LYS A 395 22.67 -4.14 1.43
CA LYS A 395 23.53 -4.58 2.54
C LYS A 395 22.86 -4.48 3.91
N VAL A 396 21.61 -4.02 3.96
CA VAL A 396 20.88 -3.81 5.22
C VAL A 396 20.18 -5.10 5.59
N ASP A 397 20.69 -5.79 6.62
CA ASP A 397 20.11 -7.03 7.15
C ASP A 397 19.42 -6.79 8.51
N SER A 398 19.58 -5.62 9.11
CA SER A 398 18.96 -5.26 10.39
C SER A 398 18.71 -3.75 10.51
N LEU A 399 17.89 -3.36 11.49
CA LEU A 399 17.67 -1.96 11.84
C LEU A 399 18.98 -1.30 12.29
N THR A 400 19.89 -2.04 12.91
CA THR A 400 21.20 -1.49 13.28
C THR A 400 21.99 -1.13 12.02
N ASP A 401 21.95 -1.95 10.97
CA ASP A 401 22.62 -1.65 9.70
C ASP A 401 21.98 -0.46 8.99
N LEU A 402 20.65 -0.34 9.04
CA LEU A 402 19.91 0.80 8.48
C LEU A 402 20.26 2.13 9.19
N LEU A 403 20.39 2.09 10.51
CA LEU A 403 20.70 3.26 11.34
C LEU A 403 22.20 3.56 11.43
N THR A 404 23.06 2.67 10.94
CA THR A 404 24.51 2.90 10.93
C THR A 404 24.85 3.91 9.84
N ASP A 405 25.67 4.90 10.20
CA ASP A 405 26.13 5.95 9.28
C ASP A 405 26.95 5.31 8.14
N ASN A 406 26.40 5.35 6.93
CA ASN A 406 27.05 4.78 5.75
C ASN A 406 28.03 5.81 5.17
N GLN A 407 29.22 5.83 5.76
CA GLN A 407 30.45 6.51 5.33
C GLN A 407 30.35 8.02 5.06
N THR A 408 31.16 8.78 5.80
CA THR A 408 31.74 10.04 5.32
C THR A 408 32.51 9.82 4.02
N VAL A 409 31.91 10.19 2.88
CA VAL A 409 32.66 10.32 1.63
C VAL A 409 33.35 11.69 1.64
N LYS A 410 34.67 11.71 1.90
CA LYS A 410 35.48 12.90 1.65
C LYS A 410 35.63 13.06 0.13
N THR A 411 35.00 14.06 -0.45
CA THR A 411 35.28 14.45 -1.84
C THR A 411 36.54 15.32 -1.88
N SER A 412 37.32 15.16 -2.95
CA SER A 412 38.47 16.02 -3.26
C SER A 412 37.95 17.40 -3.66
N GLY A 413 37.85 18.32 -2.69
CA GLY A 413 37.34 19.68 -2.93
C GLY A 413 37.19 20.54 -1.69
N GLY A 414 37.14 19.94 -0.48
CA GLY A 414 37.00 20.69 0.76
C GLY A 414 35.58 21.22 0.92
N VAL A 415 34.88 20.66 1.91
CA VAL A 415 33.47 20.92 2.27
C VAL A 415 32.44 20.25 1.36
N SER A 416 32.24 18.96 1.61
CA SER A 416 30.91 18.40 1.86
C SER A 416 31.09 17.09 2.60
N THR A 417 30.85 17.10 3.90
CA THR A 417 30.64 15.87 4.68
C THR A 417 29.29 15.33 4.23
N PHE A 418 29.26 14.47 3.20
CA PHE A 418 28.04 13.73 2.91
C PHE A 418 27.90 12.67 4.01
N THR A 419 27.27 13.05 5.12
CA THR A 419 26.70 12.07 6.06
C THR A 419 25.54 11.45 5.30
N ARG A 420 25.75 10.28 4.69
CA ARG A 420 24.72 9.58 3.93
C ARG A 420 24.10 8.56 4.84
N THR A 421 23.19 9.00 5.68
CA THR A 421 22.38 8.03 6.39
C THR A 421 21.22 7.64 5.46
N ALA A 422 21.09 6.35 5.13
CA ALA A 422 19.91 5.87 4.42
C ALA A 422 18.64 6.25 5.19
N ILE A 423 18.74 6.40 6.51
CA ILE A 423 17.65 6.89 7.33
C ILE A 423 17.26 8.34 7.03
N ASP A 424 18.17 9.27 6.69
CA ASP A 424 17.77 10.64 6.30
C ASP A 424 16.95 10.66 5.01
N TYR A 425 17.32 9.80 4.04
CA TYR A 425 16.53 9.62 2.82
C TYR A 425 15.12 9.13 3.18
N VAL A 426 15.04 8.11 4.03
CA VAL A 426 13.78 7.52 4.50
C VAL A 426 12.93 8.53 5.27
N LEU A 427 13.50 9.28 6.21
CA LEU A 427 12.77 10.27 7.01
C LEU A 427 12.20 11.39 6.14
N LYS A 428 13.01 11.88 5.19
CA LYS A 428 12.55 12.89 4.22
C LYS A 428 11.41 12.38 3.36
N ALA A 429 11.42 11.11 2.94
CA ALA A 429 10.30 10.54 2.16
C ALA A 429 8.93 10.70 2.85
N PHE A 430 8.92 10.75 4.18
CA PHE A 430 7.71 10.92 5.00
C PHE A 430 7.59 12.31 5.65
N ASP A 431 8.28 13.32 5.11
CA ASP A 431 8.25 14.71 5.61
C ASP A 431 8.67 14.82 7.10
N ILE A 432 9.60 13.97 7.53
CA ILE A 432 10.20 14.01 8.88
C ILE A 432 11.56 14.68 8.79
N ASP A 433 11.72 15.81 9.46
CA ASP A 433 13.02 16.45 9.60
C ASP A 433 13.94 15.58 10.48
N PRO A 434 15.12 15.15 10.00
CA PRO A 434 16.09 14.42 10.81
C PRO A 434 16.47 15.11 12.12
N SER A 435 16.41 16.45 12.19
CA SER A 435 16.68 17.22 13.40
C SER A 435 15.62 17.02 14.50
N GLU A 436 14.39 16.67 14.12
CA GLU A 436 13.25 16.44 15.02
C GLU A 436 13.11 14.96 15.45
N ALA A 437 13.88 14.08 14.82
CA ALA A 437 13.78 12.63 14.97
C ALA A 437 15.14 12.01 15.36
N PRO A 438 15.53 12.09 16.66
CA PRO A 438 16.77 11.44 17.10
C PRO A 438 16.71 9.93 16.85
N LEU A 439 17.86 9.30 16.59
CA LEU A 439 17.93 7.87 16.22
C LEU A 439 17.25 6.94 17.24
N SER A 440 17.18 7.31 18.52
CA SER A 440 16.44 6.56 19.53
C SER A 440 14.92 6.55 19.29
N LYS A 441 14.36 7.70 18.90
CA LYS A 441 12.95 7.83 18.50
C LYS A 441 12.69 7.05 17.22
N VAL A 442 13.57 7.19 16.22
CA VAL A 442 13.45 6.47 14.95
C VAL A 442 13.52 4.96 15.16
N ARG A 443 14.44 4.47 16.00
CA ARG A 443 14.52 3.05 16.39
C ARG A 443 13.22 2.59 17.03
N ALA A 444 12.69 3.33 18.00
CA ALA A 444 11.43 2.98 18.66
C ALA A 444 10.23 2.97 17.71
N VAL A 445 10.20 3.84 16.70
CA VAL A 445 9.19 3.83 15.64
C VAL A 445 9.33 2.60 14.76
N LEU A 446 10.53 2.34 14.23
CA LEU A 446 10.77 1.23 13.29
C LEU A 446 10.64 -0.16 13.91
N THR A 447 10.79 -0.31 15.24
CA THR A 447 10.52 -1.56 15.95
C THR A 447 9.10 -1.64 16.53
N SER A 448 8.27 -0.63 16.33
CA SER A 448 6.88 -0.64 16.78
C SER A 448 5.98 -1.41 15.83
N ASP A 449 5.04 -2.16 16.40
CA ASP A 449 3.96 -2.73 15.60
C ASP A 449 2.88 -1.67 15.32
N VAL A 450 2.75 -1.22 14.07
CA VAL A 450 1.68 -0.30 13.66
C VAL A 450 0.29 -0.90 13.83
N SER A 451 0.17 -2.23 13.96
CA SER A 451 -1.10 -2.90 14.16
C SER A 451 -1.56 -2.97 15.61
N ASP A 452 -0.66 -2.73 16.56
CA ASP A 452 -0.99 -2.65 17.99
C ASP A 452 -1.35 -1.19 18.35
N PRO A 453 -2.60 -0.87 18.70
CA PRO A 453 -3.02 0.49 19.03
C PRO A 453 -2.28 1.10 20.24
N THR A 454 -1.64 0.24 21.05
CA THR A 454 -0.88 0.62 22.23
C THR A 454 0.62 0.72 21.99
N SER A 455 1.08 0.46 20.76
CA SER A 455 2.49 0.56 20.39
C SER A 455 3.02 2.00 20.50
N TYR A 456 4.35 2.14 20.52
CA TYR A 456 4.98 3.45 20.65
C TYR A 456 4.61 4.37 19.49
N VAL A 457 4.64 3.87 18.24
CA VAL A 457 4.28 4.66 17.05
C VAL A 457 2.82 5.15 17.09
N ASN A 458 1.86 4.30 17.44
CA ASN A 458 0.44 4.66 17.52
C ASN A 458 0.11 5.62 18.68
N LYS A 459 0.97 5.71 19.70
CA LYS A 459 0.88 6.70 20.77
C LYS A 459 1.35 8.10 20.34
N LEU A 460 2.17 8.20 19.28
CA LEU A 460 2.63 9.50 18.77
C LEU A 460 1.51 10.29 18.10
N LYS A 461 0.50 9.61 17.54
CA LYS A 461 -0.60 10.23 16.78
C LYS A 461 -0.09 11.11 15.63
N ASP A 462 0.96 10.63 14.96
CA ASP A 462 1.60 11.31 13.85
C ASP A 462 1.75 10.31 12.69
N GLU A 463 0.90 10.48 11.69
CA GLU A 463 0.77 9.61 10.51
C GLU A 463 2.10 9.43 9.77
N ARG A 464 3.01 10.41 9.83
CA ARG A 464 4.33 10.32 9.20
C ARG A 464 5.15 9.19 9.80
N PHE A 465 5.12 9.05 11.13
CA PHE A 465 5.84 7.99 11.82
C PHE A 465 5.15 6.63 11.67
N GLU A 466 3.82 6.61 11.55
CA GLU A 466 3.07 5.38 11.24
C GLU A 466 3.43 4.85 9.84
N LYS A 467 3.49 5.72 8.82
CA LYS A 467 3.96 5.38 7.47
C LYS A 467 5.41 4.94 7.45
N LEU A 468 6.28 5.62 8.20
CA LEU A 468 7.67 5.22 8.37
C LEU A 468 7.80 3.79 8.93
N ALA A 469 7.05 3.47 9.98
CA ALA A 469 7.07 2.13 10.57
C ALA A 469 6.48 1.07 9.62
N ALA A 470 5.42 1.40 8.87
CA ALA A 470 4.82 0.50 7.88
C ALA A 470 5.73 0.22 6.67
N ALA A 471 6.67 1.13 6.37
CA ALA A 471 7.60 0.98 5.25
C ALA A 471 8.66 -0.13 5.48
N PHE A 472 8.79 -0.67 6.68
CA PHE A 472 9.81 -1.68 7.03
C PHE A 472 9.22 -2.84 7.82
N ASN A 473 9.86 -4.01 7.75
CA ASN A 473 9.47 -5.21 8.50
C ASN A 473 10.52 -5.58 9.53
N PHE A 474 10.63 -4.79 10.62
CA PHE A 474 11.48 -5.12 11.76
C PHE A 474 10.69 -5.71 12.93
N ASP A 475 11.28 -6.66 13.64
CA ASP A 475 10.81 -7.13 14.96
C ASP A 475 11.25 -6.17 16.09
N PRO A 476 10.82 -6.41 17.34
CA PRO A 476 11.24 -5.59 18.48
C PRO A 476 12.75 -5.52 18.73
N ASP A 477 13.51 -6.52 18.26
CA ASP A 477 14.98 -6.58 18.36
C ASP A 477 15.68 -5.88 17.18
N GLY A 478 14.91 -5.40 16.19
CA GLY A 478 15.41 -4.74 15.00
C GLY A 478 15.91 -5.72 13.92
N LYS A 479 15.50 -7.00 13.96
CA LYS A 479 15.79 -7.98 12.91
C LYS A 479 14.63 -8.04 11.92
N PRO A 480 14.85 -8.51 10.68
CA PRO A 480 13.78 -8.71 9.72
C PRO A 480 12.74 -9.67 10.28
N THR A 481 11.47 -9.34 10.09
CA THR A 481 10.34 -10.17 10.52
C THR A 481 9.43 -10.51 9.34
N GLY A 482 8.32 -11.16 9.65
CA GLY A 482 7.24 -11.38 8.69
C GLY A 482 6.78 -10.10 8.01
N GLN A 483 6.20 -10.23 6.82
CA GLN A 483 5.82 -9.08 6.00
C GLN A 483 4.41 -8.62 6.35
N ARG A 484 4.15 -7.31 6.29
CA ARG A 484 2.78 -6.77 6.38
C ARG A 484 2.11 -6.89 5.02
N VAL A 485 1.53 -8.05 4.76
CA VAL A 485 0.80 -8.30 3.52
C VAL A 485 -0.69 -8.33 3.77
N VAL A 486 -1.44 -7.64 2.90
CA VAL A 486 -2.91 -7.65 2.88
C VAL A 486 -3.44 -9.06 2.59
N GLN A 487 -2.76 -9.79 1.71
CA GLN A 487 -3.02 -11.19 1.42
C GLN A 487 -1.71 -11.96 1.34
N SER A 488 -1.63 -13.11 2.01
CA SER A 488 -0.57 -14.10 1.80
C SER A 488 -0.64 -14.68 0.38
N GLU A 489 0.43 -15.30 -0.11
CA GLU A 489 0.45 -15.91 -1.46
C GLU A 489 -0.67 -16.94 -1.64
N SER A 490 -0.94 -17.74 -0.60
CA SER A 490 -2.05 -18.70 -0.58
C SER A 490 -3.41 -18.01 -0.71
N GLN A 491 -3.62 -16.90 0.01
CA GLN A 491 -4.84 -16.10 -0.09
C GLN A 491 -5.00 -15.41 -1.45
N GLN A 492 -3.90 -14.96 -2.06
CA GLN A 492 -3.89 -14.41 -3.42
C GLN A 492 -4.29 -15.48 -4.44
N ALA A 493 -3.72 -16.68 -4.35
CA ALA A 493 -4.07 -17.82 -5.21
C ALA A 493 -5.54 -18.25 -5.03
N ALA A 494 -6.04 -18.28 -3.79
CA ALA A 494 -7.44 -18.58 -3.49
C ALA A 494 -8.37 -17.51 -4.09
N THR A 495 -8.02 -16.23 -3.95
CA THR A 495 -8.78 -15.11 -4.52
C THR A 495 -8.77 -15.15 -6.05
N ALA A 496 -7.62 -15.44 -6.66
CA ALA A 496 -7.49 -15.61 -8.11
C ALA A 496 -8.32 -16.79 -8.63
N THR A 497 -8.36 -17.90 -7.90
CA THR A 497 -9.20 -19.06 -8.24
C THR A 497 -10.68 -18.71 -8.21
N LYS A 498 -11.13 -18.01 -7.16
CA LYS A 498 -12.50 -17.52 -7.05
C LYS A 498 -12.85 -16.53 -8.17
N TYR A 499 -11.94 -15.62 -8.49
CA TYR A 499 -12.09 -14.68 -9.61
C TYR A 499 -12.25 -15.41 -10.95
N ALA A 500 -11.38 -16.37 -11.24
CA ALA A 500 -11.47 -17.18 -12.45
C ALA A 500 -12.80 -17.95 -12.51
N ALA A 501 -13.26 -18.52 -11.40
CA ALA A 501 -14.53 -19.26 -11.34
C ALA A 501 -15.76 -18.41 -11.73
N THR A 502 -15.69 -17.08 -11.61
CA THR A 502 -16.80 -16.17 -11.98
C THR A 502 -17.15 -16.22 -13.48
N PHE A 503 -16.25 -16.71 -14.33
CA PHE A 503 -16.46 -16.77 -15.78
C PHE A 503 -16.83 -18.17 -16.31
N GLY A 504 -16.87 -19.20 -15.46
CA GLY A 504 -17.18 -20.57 -15.89
C GLY A 504 -16.17 -21.11 -16.93
N THR A 505 -16.67 -21.77 -17.99
CA THR A 505 -15.84 -22.26 -19.09
C THR A 505 -15.32 -21.11 -19.96
N MET A 506 -14.00 -20.96 -20.04
CA MET A 506 -13.36 -19.84 -20.74
C MET A 506 -12.70 -20.25 -22.06
N THR A 507 -12.75 -19.34 -23.04
CA THR A 507 -11.87 -19.37 -24.22
C THR A 507 -10.43 -19.00 -23.86
N THR A 508 -9.46 -19.32 -24.71
CA THR A 508 -8.04 -18.95 -24.49
C THR A 508 -7.86 -17.44 -24.32
N ALA A 509 -8.46 -16.64 -25.19
CA ALA A 509 -8.40 -15.18 -25.09
C ALA A 509 -8.94 -14.65 -23.75
N LYS A 510 -10.00 -15.29 -23.20
CA LYS A 510 -10.53 -14.88 -21.90
C LYS A 510 -9.60 -15.28 -20.75
N LYS A 511 -8.91 -16.42 -20.85
CA LYS A 511 -7.88 -16.82 -19.87
C LYS A 511 -6.71 -15.83 -19.83
N ASP A 512 -6.28 -15.31 -20.98
CA ASP A 512 -5.20 -14.31 -21.04
C ASP A 512 -5.60 -13.00 -20.36
N VAL A 513 -6.83 -12.53 -20.57
CA VAL A 513 -7.39 -11.37 -19.86
C VAL A 513 -7.43 -11.61 -18.36
N VAL A 514 -7.95 -12.76 -17.91
CA VAL A 514 -8.01 -13.10 -16.49
C VAL A 514 -6.61 -13.12 -15.87
N LYS A 515 -5.62 -13.69 -16.57
CA LYS A 515 -4.23 -13.71 -16.11
C LYS A 515 -3.64 -12.30 -15.98
N ALA A 516 -3.91 -11.42 -16.93
CA ALA A 516 -3.45 -10.03 -16.88
C ALA A 516 -4.12 -9.25 -15.74
N GLU A 517 -5.42 -9.43 -15.53
CA GLU A 517 -6.17 -8.83 -14.42
C GLU A 517 -5.67 -9.36 -13.06
N THR A 518 -5.43 -10.67 -12.92
CA THR A 518 -4.85 -11.27 -11.71
C THR A 518 -3.46 -10.70 -11.43
N LYS A 519 -2.62 -10.56 -12.45
CA LYS A 519 -1.28 -9.97 -12.29
C LYS A 519 -1.37 -8.52 -11.79
N ALA A 520 -2.23 -7.71 -12.42
CA ALA A 520 -2.44 -6.33 -12.00
C ALA A 520 -3.02 -6.22 -10.58
N TYR A 521 -3.88 -7.16 -10.17
CA TYR A 521 -4.39 -7.26 -8.80
C TYR A 521 -3.27 -7.52 -7.79
N VAL A 522 -2.41 -8.51 -8.05
CA VAL A 522 -1.29 -8.85 -7.16
C VAL A 522 -0.27 -7.71 -7.07
N GLU A 523 0.05 -7.06 -8.20
CA GLU A 523 0.94 -5.89 -8.22
C GLU A 523 0.35 -4.73 -7.42
N ALA A 524 -0.95 -4.45 -7.59
CA ALA A 524 -1.63 -3.37 -6.86
C ALA A 524 -1.87 -3.69 -5.38
N LEU A 525 -1.96 -4.97 -4.99
CA LEU A 525 -2.03 -5.37 -3.58
C LEU A 525 -0.76 -5.01 -2.81
N GLY A 526 0.39 -5.02 -3.48
CA GLY A 526 1.68 -4.68 -2.86
C GLY A 526 1.75 -3.25 -2.34
N THR A 527 0.96 -2.34 -2.91
CA THR A 527 0.93 -0.91 -2.55
C THR A 527 -0.09 -0.58 -1.46
N ILE A 528 -0.75 -1.59 -0.88
CA ILE A 528 -1.80 -1.40 0.12
C ILE A 528 -1.21 -1.58 1.53
N HIS A 529 -1.13 -0.49 2.29
CA HIS A 529 -0.55 -0.49 3.64
C HIS A 529 -1.60 -0.30 4.75
N SER A 530 -2.81 0.11 4.36
CA SER A 530 -3.93 0.33 5.26
C SER A 530 -5.25 -0.09 4.63
N LEU A 531 -6.28 -0.23 5.46
CA LEU A 531 -7.65 -0.42 5.00
C LEU A 531 -8.13 0.75 4.12
N ASP A 532 -7.61 1.95 4.36
CA ASP A 532 -7.93 3.14 3.59
C ASP A 532 -7.35 3.08 2.18
N ASP A 533 -6.12 2.60 2.03
CA ASP A 533 -5.52 2.34 0.73
C ASP A 533 -6.32 1.26 -0.02
N PHE A 534 -6.72 0.19 0.67
CA PHE A 534 -7.45 -0.93 0.08
C PHE A 534 -8.74 -0.45 -0.58
N VAL A 535 -9.57 0.26 0.19
CA VAL A 535 -10.89 0.70 -0.29
C VAL A 535 -10.82 1.89 -1.24
N SER A 536 -9.70 2.62 -1.27
CA SER A 536 -9.45 3.69 -2.24
C SER A 536 -8.85 3.16 -3.56
N ASN A 537 -8.31 1.94 -3.54
CA ASN A 537 -7.78 1.29 -4.73
C ASN A 537 -8.89 0.51 -5.47
N ASP A 538 -9.48 1.16 -6.47
CA ASP A 538 -10.57 0.59 -7.29
C ASP A 538 -10.19 -0.75 -7.94
N LYS A 539 -8.93 -0.91 -8.38
CA LYS A 539 -8.47 -2.15 -9.03
C LYS A 539 -8.49 -3.32 -8.06
N VAL A 540 -7.94 -3.12 -6.87
CA VAL A 540 -7.88 -4.14 -5.82
C VAL A 540 -9.28 -4.46 -5.31
N THR A 541 -10.03 -3.43 -4.91
CA THR A 541 -11.36 -3.60 -4.31
C THR A 541 -12.36 -4.21 -5.30
N ALA A 542 -12.41 -3.75 -6.56
CA ALA A 542 -13.36 -4.29 -7.54
C ALA A 542 -13.04 -5.75 -7.91
N TYR A 543 -11.76 -6.09 -8.08
CA TYR A 543 -11.33 -7.45 -8.36
C TYR A 543 -11.70 -8.40 -7.20
N ALA A 544 -11.41 -7.98 -5.96
CA ALA A 544 -11.71 -8.73 -4.75
C ALA A 544 -13.23 -8.94 -4.58
N LEU A 545 -14.04 -7.88 -4.66
CA LEU A 545 -15.50 -8.00 -4.53
C LEU A 545 -16.09 -8.94 -5.57
N LYS A 546 -15.60 -8.88 -6.81
CA LYS A 546 -16.03 -9.79 -7.88
C LYS A 546 -15.63 -11.24 -7.62
N ALA A 547 -14.42 -11.49 -7.14
CA ALA A 547 -13.98 -12.83 -6.76
C ALA A 547 -14.91 -13.47 -5.73
N TYR A 548 -15.42 -12.68 -4.78
CA TYR A 548 -16.33 -13.15 -3.73
C TYR A 548 -17.82 -13.04 -4.10
N GLY A 549 -18.16 -12.63 -5.32
CA GLY A 549 -19.55 -12.51 -5.80
C GLY A 549 -20.36 -11.39 -5.13
N LEU A 550 -19.67 -10.34 -4.67
CA LEU A 550 -20.21 -9.21 -3.92
C LEU A 550 -20.34 -7.95 -4.79
N GLU A 551 -20.02 -8.01 -6.09
CA GLU A 551 -19.98 -6.82 -6.96
C GLU A 551 -21.33 -6.11 -7.12
N LYS A 552 -22.43 -6.84 -6.93
CA LYS A 552 -23.80 -6.30 -7.10
C LYS A 552 -24.31 -5.52 -5.90
N ASP A 553 -23.59 -5.57 -4.79
CA ASP A 553 -24.06 -5.03 -3.51
C ASP A 553 -23.84 -3.52 -3.38
N LYS A 554 -22.97 -2.94 -4.22
CA LYS A 554 -22.73 -1.50 -4.34
C LYS A 554 -22.60 -0.78 -2.99
N LEU A 555 -21.83 -1.36 -2.07
CA LEU A 555 -21.58 -0.77 -0.77
C LEU A 555 -20.78 0.54 -0.91
N SER A 556 -21.11 1.53 -0.09
CA SER A 556 -20.26 2.71 0.07
C SER A 556 -18.94 2.34 0.75
N THR A 557 -17.87 3.07 0.46
CA THR A 557 -16.54 2.92 1.07
C THR A 557 -16.59 2.81 2.60
N ASP A 558 -17.36 3.66 3.28
CA ASP A 558 -17.48 3.64 4.75
C ASP A 558 -18.11 2.36 5.30
N VAL A 559 -19.04 1.77 4.56
CA VAL A 559 -19.68 0.51 4.96
C VAL A 559 -18.71 -0.64 4.73
N LEU A 560 -17.99 -0.63 3.61
CA LEU A 560 -16.98 -1.64 3.32
C LEU A 560 -15.84 -1.62 4.35
N LYS A 561 -15.35 -0.44 4.74
CA LYS A 561 -14.38 -0.28 5.84
C LYS A 561 -14.88 -0.96 7.12
N LYS A 562 -16.11 -0.65 7.56
CA LYS A 562 -16.70 -1.23 8.79
C LYS A 562 -16.90 -2.75 8.71
N ILE A 563 -17.19 -3.29 7.52
CA ILE A 563 -17.31 -4.73 7.32
C ILE A 563 -15.94 -5.39 7.45
N ILE A 564 -14.92 -4.87 6.76
CA ILE A 564 -13.56 -5.44 6.76
C ILE A 564 -12.92 -5.33 8.15
N SER A 565 -13.12 -4.21 8.84
CA SER A 565 -12.60 -3.97 10.19
C SER A 565 -13.48 -4.59 11.29
N SER A 566 -14.42 -5.47 10.96
CA SER A 566 -15.24 -6.14 11.98
C SER A 566 -14.46 -7.26 12.65
N ASP A 567 -14.45 -7.28 13.99
CA ASP A 567 -13.98 -8.42 14.74
C ASP A 567 -14.89 -9.63 14.48
N LEU A 568 -14.36 -10.62 13.76
CA LEU A 568 -15.11 -11.83 13.41
C LEU A 568 -15.34 -12.76 14.61
N GLY A 569 -14.61 -12.57 15.72
CA GLY A 569 -14.83 -13.25 17.01
C GLY A 569 -15.94 -12.62 17.85
N ASP A 570 -16.21 -11.32 17.70
CA ASP A 570 -17.29 -10.64 18.42
C ASP A 570 -18.60 -10.63 17.61
N LYS A 571 -19.64 -11.29 18.11
CA LYS A 571 -20.99 -11.30 17.49
C LYS A 571 -21.71 -9.95 17.52
N LYS A 572 -21.23 -8.97 18.28
CA LYS A 572 -21.72 -7.59 18.26
C LYS A 572 -21.03 -6.74 17.20
N SER A 573 -19.99 -7.27 16.53
CA SER A 573 -19.31 -6.55 15.47
C SER A 573 -20.25 -6.22 14.32
N TYR A 574 -19.88 -5.18 13.56
CA TYR A 574 -20.74 -4.56 12.56
C TYR A 574 -21.24 -5.58 11.51
N ILE A 575 -20.38 -6.51 11.09
CA ILE A 575 -20.71 -7.55 10.11
C ILE A 575 -21.89 -8.43 10.54
N TYR A 576 -21.95 -8.85 11.81
CA TYR A 576 -23.05 -9.68 12.32
C TYR A 576 -24.27 -8.83 12.70
N ALA A 577 -24.05 -7.68 13.36
CA ALA A 577 -25.12 -6.79 13.81
C ALA A 577 -25.97 -6.23 12.66
N LYS A 578 -25.42 -6.17 11.44
CA LYS A 578 -26.10 -5.67 10.24
C LYS A 578 -26.47 -6.76 9.24
N GLY A 579 -26.29 -8.05 9.57
CA GLY A 579 -26.66 -9.17 8.70
C GLY A 579 -25.79 -9.29 7.44
N TYR A 580 -24.51 -8.91 7.54
CA TYR A 580 -23.54 -9.02 6.47
C TYR A 580 -22.76 -10.35 6.51
N ASP A 581 -23.37 -11.43 7.01
CA ASP A 581 -22.73 -12.74 7.18
C ASP A 581 -22.10 -13.28 5.88
N ARG A 582 -22.65 -12.93 4.72
CA ARG A 582 -22.08 -13.28 3.40
C ARG A 582 -20.71 -12.66 3.10
N TYR A 583 -20.32 -11.60 3.82
CA TYR A 583 -19.00 -10.95 3.68
C TYR A 583 -17.93 -11.64 4.51
N VAL A 584 -18.26 -12.58 5.39
CA VAL A 584 -17.28 -13.19 6.31
C VAL A 584 -16.12 -13.83 5.55
N ASP A 585 -16.39 -14.54 4.45
CA ASP A 585 -15.34 -15.16 3.65
C ASP A 585 -14.48 -14.15 2.90
N PHE A 586 -15.07 -13.01 2.52
CA PHE A 586 -14.34 -11.88 1.95
C PHE A 586 -13.42 -11.26 3.00
N VAL A 587 -13.93 -10.95 4.20
CA VAL A 587 -13.13 -10.36 5.29
C VAL A 587 -11.99 -11.29 5.71
N LYS A 588 -12.24 -12.60 5.83
CA LYS A 588 -11.21 -13.61 6.15
C LYS A 588 -10.10 -13.72 5.10
N ALA A 589 -10.31 -13.21 3.90
CA ALA A 589 -9.32 -13.23 2.83
C ALA A 589 -8.28 -12.12 2.96
N PHE A 590 -8.49 -11.17 3.85
CA PHE A 590 -7.66 -9.98 4.01
C PHE A 590 -7.18 -9.84 5.46
N ASN A 591 -5.91 -9.52 5.63
CA ASN A 591 -5.24 -9.47 6.92
C ASN A 591 -5.37 -8.09 7.61
N PHE A 592 -6.59 -7.55 7.69
CA PHE A 592 -6.86 -6.28 8.36
C PHE A 592 -7.26 -6.48 9.84
N THR A 593 -6.81 -5.59 10.71
CA THR A 593 -7.27 -5.51 12.11
C THR A 593 -8.60 -4.78 12.24
N ALA A 594 -9.18 -4.80 13.44
CA ALA A 594 -10.39 -4.05 13.75
C ALA A 594 -10.21 -2.51 13.62
N GLU A 595 -8.96 -2.05 13.69
CA GLU A 595 -8.55 -0.66 13.52
C GLU A 595 -8.19 -0.33 12.06
N GLY A 596 -8.27 -1.30 11.15
CA GLY A 596 -7.96 -1.10 9.72
C GLY A 596 -6.48 -1.11 9.37
N THR A 597 -5.62 -1.57 10.28
CA THR A 597 -4.18 -1.77 10.04
C THR A 597 -3.90 -3.17 9.50
N ILE A 598 -2.68 -3.44 9.03
CA ILE A 598 -2.28 -4.77 8.56
C ILE A 598 -1.34 -5.42 9.59
N GLN A 599 -1.70 -6.63 10.04
CA GLN A 599 -0.85 -7.40 10.94
C GLN A 599 0.38 -7.94 10.19
N ILE A 600 1.47 -8.11 10.92
CA ILE A 600 2.61 -8.88 10.41
C ILE A 600 2.13 -10.31 10.13
N ASP A 601 2.24 -10.74 8.89
CA ASP A 601 2.17 -12.16 8.54
C ASP A 601 3.52 -12.77 8.90
N ASP A 602 3.59 -13.45 10.04
CA ASP A 602 4.82 -14.06 10.55
C ASP A 602 5.27 -15.29 9.75
N ALA A 603 4.73 -15.50 8.53
CA ALA A 603 5.01 -16.60 7.60
C ALA A 603 5.00 -17.95 8.32
N LYS A 604 4.16 -18.06 9.34
CA LYS A 604 3.98 -19.29 10.08
C LYS A 604 3.11 -20.23 9.28
N VAL A 605 2.98 -21.44 9.79
CA VAL A 605 2.17 -22.49 9.19
C VAL A 605 0.71 -22.08 8.94
N GLN A 606 0.20 -21.05 9.64
CA GLN A 606 -1.15 -20.55 9.43
C GLN A 606 -1.32 -19.07 9.84
N ASP A 607 -1.83 -18.28 8.89
CA ASP A 607 -2.17 -16.86 9.04
C ASP A 607 -3.23 -16.63 10.14
N SER A 608 -3.24 -15.45 10.77
CA SER A 608 -4.20 -15.09 11.83
C SER A 608 -5.67 -15.22 11.39
N ALA A 609 -6.01 -14.73 10.19
CA ALA A 609 -7.34 -14.85 9.61
C ALA A 609 -7.72 -16.32 9.31
N LEU A 610 -6.78 -17.13 8.83
CA LEU A 610 -6.98 -18.57 8.57
C LEU A 610 -7.09 -19.37 9.87
N ARG A 611 -6.40 -18.94 10.93
CA ARG A 611 -6.52 -19.50 12.28
C ARG A 611 -7.91 -19.27 12.84
N LEU A 612 -8.44 -18.05 12.72
CA LEU A 612 -9.81 -17.73 13.13
C LEU A 612 -10.84 -18.48 12.28
N LYS A 613 -10.59 -18.65 10.97
CA LYS A 613 -11.41 -19.51 10.12
C LYS A 613 -11.42 -20.95 10.63
N THR A 614 -10.26 -21.51 10.94
CA THR A 614 -10.13 -22.88 11.45
C THR A 614 -10.86 -23.06 12.78
N GLN A 615 -10.75 -22.11 13.70
CA GLN A 615 -11.48 -22.15 14.98
C GLN A 615 -13.01 -22.12 14.78
N ASN A 616 -13.50 -21.24 13.89
CA ASN A 616 -14.93 -21.16 13.58
C ASN A 616 -15.45 -22.45 12.92
N GLU A 617 -14.69 -23.01 11.97
CA GLU A 617 -15.05 -24.26 11.31
C GLU A 617 -15.01 -25.46 12.27
N TYR A 618 -14.08 -25.47 13.23
CA TYR A 618 -14.07 -26.45 14.32
C TYR A 618 -15.35 -26.37 15.16
N LEU A 619 -15.78 -25.17 15.55
CA LEU A 619 -17.03 -24.97 16.30
C LEU A 619 -18.24 -25.43 15.50
N LEU A 620 -18.32 -25.06 14.21
CA LEU A 620 -19.40 -25.47 13.31
C LEU A 620 -19.47 -27.00 13.16
N ASN A 621 -18.34 -27.65 12.87
CA ASN A 621 -18.29 -29.11 12.77
C ASN A 621 -18.64 -29.78 14.11
N THR A 622 -18.14 -29.26 15.23
CA THR A 622 -18.46 -29.81 16.55
C THR A 622 -19.96 -29.68 16.86
N MET A 623 -20.60 -28.56 16.48
CA MET A 623 -22.03 -28.37 16.62
C MET A 623 -22.82 -29.35 15.74
N GLU A 624 -22.41 -29.52 14.48
CA GLU A 624 -23.02 -30.48 13.55
C GLU A 624 -22.94 -31.91 14.08
N THR A 625 -21.78 -32.33 14.59
CA THR A 625 -21.60 -33.65 15.23
C THR A 625 -22.49 -33.79 16.46
N GLN A 626 -22.52 -32.80 17.36
CA GLN A 626 -23.40 -32.85 18.54
C GLN A 626 -24.88 -32.89 18.18
N ALA A 627 -25.30 -32.15 17.15
CA ALA A 627 -26.67 -32.21 16.64
C ALA A 627 -26.98 -33.59 16.05
N GLY A 628 -26.02 -34.22 15.36
CA GLY A 628 -26.13 -35.60 14.89
C GLY A 628 -26.31 -36.60 16.03
N ASP A 629 -25.50 -36.48 17.07
CA ASP A 629 -25.52 -37.36 18.24
C ASP A 629 -26.80 -37.18 19.08
N GLN A 630 -27.33 -35.95 19.19
CA GLN A 630 -28.49 -35.63 20.02
C GLN A 630 -29.83 -35.78 19.28
N ASP A 631 -29.91 -35.27 18.06
CA ASP A 631 -31.16 -35.14 17.31
C ASP A 631 -31.21 -35.99 16.02
N GLY A 632 -30.12 -36.68 15.69
CA GLY A 632 -30.06 -37.70 14.64
C GLY A 632 -29.23 -37.30 13.42
N GLU A 633 -28.73 -38.32 12.70
CA GLU A 633 -27.84 -38.15 11.55
C GLU A 633 -28.43 -37.27 10.43
N GLY A 634 -29.76 -37.31 10.24
CA GLY A 634 -30.46 -36.43 9.30
C GLY A 634 -30.25 -34.95 9.62
N VAL A 635 -30.23 -34.58 10.91
CA VAL A 635 -30.03 -33.19 11.34
C VAL A 635 -28.60 -32.73 11.02
N ARG A 636 -27.61 -33.58 11.29
CA ARG A 636 -26.20 -33.32 10.92
C ARG A 636 -26.05 -33.10 9.42
N LEU A 637 -26.60 -33.99 8.60
CA LEU A 637 -26.55 -33.90 7.14
C LEU A 637 -27.22 -32.62 6.61
N ALA A 638 -28.35 -32.23 7.19
CA ALA A 638 -29.05 -30.99 6.82
C ALA A 638 -28.23 -29.73 7.14
N LEU A 639 -27.62 -29.67 8.34
CA LEU A 639 -26.76 -28.56 8.75
C LEU A 639 -25.48 -28.50 7.92
N TYR A 640 -24.85 -29.66 7.70
CA TYR A 640 -23.67 -29.79 6.84
C TYR A 640 -23.95 -29.32 5.42
N PHE A 641 -25.06 -29.74 4.80
CA PHE A 641 -25.44 -29.32 3.46
C PHE A 641 -25.71 -27.81 3.38
N ARG A 642 -26.38 -27.24 4.39
CA ARG A 642 -26.59 -25.78 4.48
C ARG A 642 -25.27 -25.02 4.46
N ARG A 643 -24.28 -25.48 5.24
CA ARG A 643 -22.95 -24.84 5.29
C ARG A 643 -22.20 -24.96 3.97
N LYS A 644 -22.23 -26.13 3.33
CA LYS A 644 -21.47 -26.40 2.09
C LYS A 644 -22.13 -25.90 0.81
N ALA A 645 -23.43 -25.60 0.82
CA ALA A 645 -24.18 -25.23 -0.38
C ALA A 645 -23.57 -24.06 -1.18
N ALA A 646 -23.01 -23.06 -0.51
CA ALA A 646 -22.40 -21.89 -1.17
C ALA A 646 -21.11 -22.23 -1.95
N ASP A 647 -20.37 -23.24 -1.51
CA ASP A 647 -19.12 -23.71 -2.14
C ASP A 647 -19.36 -24.59 -3.36
N LEU A 648 -20.60 -25.06 -3.58
CA LEU A 648 -20.94 -25.91 -4.72
C LEU A 648 -20.99 -25.09 -6.01
N THR A 649 -20.05 -25.37 -6.90
CA THR A 649 -19.91 -24.68 -8.20
C THR A 649 -20.33 -25.53 -9.38
N SER A 650 -20.36 -26.86 -9.22
CA SER A 650 -20.70 -27.81 -10.28
C SER A 650 -21.32 -29.09 -9.74
N THR A 651 -21.95 -29.88 -10.61
CA THR A 651 -22.48 -31.20 -10.26
C THR A 651 -21.38 -32.15 -9.78
N THR A 652 -20.17 -32.02 -10.33
CA THR A 652 -18.99 -32.77 -9.89
C THR A 652 -18.63 -32.45 -8.43
N SER A 653 -18.82 -31.21 -7.97
CA SER A 653 -18.60 -30.85 -6.56
C SER A 653 -19.59 -31.53 -5.61
N ILE A 654 -20.81 -31.82 -6.07
CA ILE A 654 -21.79 -32.61 -5.32
C ILE A 654 -21.36 -34.07 -5.21
N LEU A 655 -20.93 -34.68 -6.33
CA LEU A 655 -20.49 -36.07 -6.35
C LEU A 655 -19.23 -36.32 -5.51
N ALA A 656 -18.41 -35.28 -5.33
CA ALA A 656 -17.14 -35.38 -4.63
C ALA A 656 -17.27 -35.48 -3.10
N ASP A 657 -18.38 -35.02 -2.51
CA ASP A 657 -18.61 -35.02 -1.06
C ASP A 657 -19.75 -35.98 -0.70
N LYS A 658 -19.42 -37.07 0.01
CA LYS A 658 -20.38 -38.14 0.34
C LYS A 658 -21.59 -37.64 1.13
N ALA A 659 -21.41 -36.69 2.04
CA ALA A 659 -22.51 -36.15 2.85
C ALA A 659 -23.43 -35.29 1.98
N VAL A 660 -22.86 -34.43 1.12
CA VAL A 660 -23.63 -33.64 0.13
C VAL A 660 -24.37 -34.55 -0.83
N LEU A 661 -23.69 -35.57 -1.38
CA LEU A 661 -24.28 -36.52 -2.29
C LEU A 661 -25.45 -37.28 -1.64
N LYS A 662 -25.32 -37.71 -0.38
CA LYS A 662 -26.41 -38.40 0.33
C LYS A 662 -27.64 -37.49 0.46
N VAL A 663 -27.44 -36.22 0.84
CA VAL A 663 -28.54 -35.24 0.92
C VAL A 663 -29.19 -35.05 -0.44
N VAL A 664 -28.40 -34.87 -1.50
CA VAL A 664 -28.92 -34.68 -2.87
C VAL A 664 -29.68 -35.91 -3.36
N MET A 665 -29.14 -37.11 -3.16
CA MET A 665 -29.81 -38.35 -3.54
C MET A 665 -31.14 -38.49 -2.81
N THR A 666 -31.16 -38.29 -1.50
CA THR A 666 -32.39 -38.37 -0.70
C THR A 666 -33.39 -37.29 -1.11
N ALA A 667 -32.97 -36.02 -1.27
CA ALA A 667 -33.85 -34.93 -1.68
C ALA A 667 -34.46 -35.16 -3.07
N LEU A 668 -33.68 -35.72 -4.01
CA LEU A 668 -34.11 -35.99 -5.38
C LEU A 668 -34.83 -37.35 -5.54
N GLY A 669 -34.93 -38.15 -4.48
CA GLY A 669 -35.52 -39.49 -4.51
C GLY A 669 -34.74 -40.48 -5.36
N LEU A 670 -33.41 -40.35 -5.40
CA LEU A 670 -32.53 -41.27 -6.13
C LEU A 670 -32.24 -42.51 -5.27
N PRO A 671 -32.28 -43.73 -5.85
CA PRO A 671 -32.04 -44.97 -5.12
C PRO A 671 -30.57 -45.14 -4.71
N ASP A 672 -30.28 -45.94 -3.68
CA ASP A 672 -28.91 -46.15 -3.20
C ASP A 672 -27.95 -46.73 -4.27
N GLY A 673 -28.48 -47.50 -5.24
CA GLY A 673 -27.71 -48.02 -6.38
C GLY A 673 -27.27 -46.95 -7.40
N PHE A 674 -27.72 -45.70 -7.27
CA PHE A 674 -27.34 -44.59 -8.15
C PHE A 674 -25.82 -44.34 -8.18
N THR A 675 -25.13 -44.58 -7.06
CA THR A 675 -23.67 -44.38 -6.96
C THR A 675 -22.86 -45.39 -7.78
N GLN A 676 -23.49 -46.45 -8.30
CA GLN A 676 -22.86 -47.45 -9.17
C GLN A 676 -22.87 -47.07 -10.65
N LEU A 677 -23.63 -46.04 -11.05
CA LEU A 677 -23.66 -45.55 -12.43
C LEU A 677 -22.32 -44.90 -12.81
N ASP A 678 -22.03 -44.77 -14.10
CA ASP A 678 -20.86 -44.00 -14.51
C ASP A 678 -21.01 -42.52 -14.14
N THR A 679 -19.90 -41.86 -13.86
CA THR A 679 -19.88 -40.45 -13.40
C THR A 679 -20.62 -39.52 -14.36
N THR A 680 -20.59 -39.78 -15.67
CA THR A 680 -21.25 -38.95 -16.69
C THR A 680 -22.77 -39.08 -16.58
N GLN A 681 -23.28 -40.29 -16.38
CA GLN A 681 -24.69 -40.57 -16.13
C GLN A 681 -25.17 -39.99 -14.80
N GLN A 682 -24.34 -40.07 -13.75
CA GLN A 682 -24.65 -39.45 -12.46
C GLN A 682 -24.82 -37.93 -12.61
N VAL A 683 -23.85 -37.27 -13.28
CA VAL A 683 -23.91 -35.83 -13.56
C VAL A 683 -25.17 -35.47 -14.35
N ALA A 684 -25.42 -36.14 -15.48
CA ALA A 684 -26.56 -35.85 -16.34
C ALA A 684 -27.91 -36.05 -15.63
N THR A 685 -27.99 -37.00 -14.70
CA THR A 685 -29.22 -37.26 -13.94
C THR A 685 -29.49 -36.19 -12.88
N ILE A 686 -28.44 -35.73 -12.18
CA ILE A 686 -28.56 -34.65 -11.20
C ILE A 686 -28.88 -33.33 -11.90
N GLU A 687 -28.22 -32.99 -13.02
CA GLU A 687 -28.43 -31.72 -13.74
C GLU A 687 -29.85 -31.57 -14.31
N LYS A 688 -30.50 -32.69 -14.64
CA LYS A 688 -31.91 -32.69 -15.05
C LYS A 688 -32.87 -32.30 -13.92
N LYS A 689 -32.49 -32.49 -12.66
CA LYS A 689 -33.35 -32.34 -11.49
C LYS A 689 -32.92 -31.21 -10.55
N LEU A 690 -31.68 -30.75 -10.65
CA LEU A 690 -31.08 -29.74 -9.78
C LEU A 690 -30.15 -28.84 -10.58
N LYS A 691 -30.42 -27.53 -10.55
CA LYS A 691 -29.46 -26.51 -10.99
C LYS A 691 -28.60 -26.12 -9.81
N VAL A 692 -27.30 -26.39 -9.86
CA VAL A 692 -26.38 -26.09 -8.74
C VAL A 692 -26.42 -24.61 -8.34
N ALA A 693 -26.60 -23.69 -9.29
CA ALA A 693 -26.74 -22.27 -9.02
C ALA A 693 -27.95 -21.92 -8.12
N ASP A 694 -29.01 -22.74 -8.10
CA ASP A 694 -30.17 -22.53 -7.24
C ASP A 694 -29.84 -22.77 -5.76
N LEU A 695 -28.81 -23.54 -5.44
CA LEU A 695 -28.39 -23.78 -4.05
C LEU A 695 -27.75 -22.55 -3.40
N LYS A 696 -27.39 -21.53 -4.19
CA LYS A 696 -26.85 -20.25 -3.70
C LYS A 696 -27.94 -19.27 -3.27
N ASP A 697 -29.19 -19.52 -3.63
CA ASP A 697 -30.34 -18.75 -3.19
C ASP A 697 -30.82 -19.29 -1.83
N PRO A 698 -30.81 -18.47 -0.76
CA PRO A 698 -31.17 -18.93 0.58
C PRO A 698 -32.57 -19.55 0.68
N ALA A 699 -33.54 -19.04 -0.07
CA ALA A 699 -34.92 -19.53 -0.02
C ALA A 699 -35.08 -20.85 -0.78
N LYS A 700 -34.36 -21.01 -1.91
CA LYS A 700 -34.33 -22.28 -2.65
C LYS A 700 -33.56 -23.35 -1.88
N LEU A 701 -32.47 -22.98 -1.21
CA LEU A 701 -31.70 -23.87 -0.35
C LEU A 701 -32.54 -24.40 0.82
N ASP A 702 -33.27 -23.53 1.52
CA ASP A 702 -34.13 -23.95 2.64
C ASP A 702 -35.26 -24.90 2.19
N LYS A 703 -35.86 -24.64 1.02
CA LYS A 703 -36.83 -25.57 0.41
C LYS A 703 -36.20 -26.92 0.08
N PHE A 704 -34.98 -26.92 -0.45
CA PHE A 704 -34.27 -28.16 -0.79
C PHE A 704 -33.96 -28.99 0.47
N ILE A 705 -33.47 -28.34 1.54
CA ILE A 705 -33.19 -29.00 2.83
C ILE A 705 -34.49 -29.49 3.48
N THR A 706 -35.57 -28.73 3.37
CA THR A 706 -36.89 -29.16 3.87
C THR A 706 -37.36 -30.44 3.17
N ARG A 707 -37.18 -30.53 1.84
CA ARG A 707 -37.49 -31.73 1.06
C ARG A 707 -36.59 -32.91 1.47
N PHE A 708 -35.28 -32.67 1.65
CA PHE A 708 -34.36 -33.67 2.18
C PHE A 708 -34.86 -34.21 3.53
N ALA A 709 -35.12 -33.34 4.50
CA ALA A 709 -35.49 -33.71 5.86
C ALA A 709 -36.77 -34.57 5.88
N ALA A 710 -37.78 -34.17 5.09
CA ALA A 710 -39.03 -34.93 4.98
C ALA A 710 -38.81 -36.33 4.38
N LEU A 711 -38.02 -36.45 3.31
CA LEU A 711 -37.75 -37.75 2.68
C LEU A 711 -36.83 -38.62 3.55
N TYR A 712 -35.86 -38.02 4.24
CA TYR A 712 -34.96 -38.73 5.14
C TYR A 712 -35.72 -39.34 6.33
N ASP A 713 -36.64 -38.60 6.94
CA ASP A 713 -37.46 -39.11 8.05
C ASP A 713 -38.36 -40.27 7.59
N VAL A 714 -38.87 -40.23 6.35
CA VAL A 714 -39.68 -41.32 5.78
C VAL A 714 -38.84 -42.57 5.50
N THR A 715 -37.64 -42.41 4.95
CA THR A 715 -36.77 -43.55 4.59
C THR A 715 -36.09 -44.20 5.79
N ASN A 716 -35.89 -43.45 6.88
CA ASN A 716 -35.21 -43.93 8.09
C ASN A 716 -36.18 -44.08 9.28
N ALA A 717 -37.49 -44.16 9.02
CA ALA A 717 -38.48 -44.46 10.04
C ALA A 717 -38.34 -45.92 10.50
N ASP A 718 -37.72 -46.13 11.66
CA ASP A 718 -37.73 -47.42 12.35
C ASP A 718 -39.16 -47.79 12.79
N ALA A 719 -39.47 -49.09 12.77
CA ALA A 719 -40.75 -49.66 13.22
C ALA A 719 -41.11 -49.37 14.70
N SER A 720 -40.19 -48.77 15.46
CA SER A 720 -40.38 -48.31 16.85
C SER A 720 -40.96 -46.89 16.97
N ASN A 721 -41.10 -46.12 15.88
CA ASN A 721 -41.56 -44.72 15.86
C ASN A 721 -42.96 -44.52 15.24
N ALA A 722 -43.93 -45.33 15.64
CA ALA A 722 -45.34 -45.22 15.20
C ALA A 722 -46.08 -43.92 15.66
N ASN A 723 -45.40 -43.02 16.38
CA ASN A 723 -45.97 -41.80 16.96
C ASN A 723 -45.56 -40.50 16.25
N ASN A 724 -45.01 -40.57 15.03
CA ASN A 724 -44.66 -39.36 14.28
C ASN A 724 -45.93 -38.71 13.66
N PRO A 725 -46.32 -37.47 14.04
CA PRO A 725 -47.59 -36.84 13.62
C PRO A 725 -47.71 -36.67 12.10
N ILE A 726 -46.58 -36.56 11.40
CA ILE A 726 -46.53 -36.43 9.94
C ILE A 726 -46.84 -37.76 9.25
N LEU A 727 -46.41 -38.90 9.81
CA LEU A 727 -46.75 -40.22 9.27
C LEU A 727 -48.23 -40.56 9.50
N GLN A 728 -48.84 -40.08 10.58
CA GLN A 728 -50.29 -40.26 10.83
C GLN A 728 -51.15 -39.44 9.87
N LEU A 729 -50.67 -38.29 9.40
CA LEU A 729 -51.35 -37.50 8.38
C LEU A 729 -51.29 -38.16 6.98
N PHE A 730 -50.25 -38.94 6.70
CA PHE A 730 -50.09 -39.68 5.44
C PHE A 730 -50.75 -41.07 5.42
N THR A 731 -50.99 -41.68 6.58
CA THR A 731 -51.54 -43.06 6.69
C THR A 731 -53.04 -43.10 7.03
N GLY A 732 -53.65 -41.97 7.39
CA GLY A 732 -55.06 -41.87 7.81
C GLY A 732 -56.13 -41.90 6.70
N GLY A 733 -55.79 -42.16 5.43
CA GLY A 733 -56.74 -42.21 4.32
C GLY A 733 -56.79 -43.58 3.66
N SER A 734 -57.66 -44.48 4.14
CA SER A 734 -57.87 -45.78 3.51
C SER A 734 -58.75 -45.69 2.26
N ALA A 735 -58.29 -46.37 1.20
CA ALA A 735 -59.02 -46.91 0.06
C ALA A 735 -59.50 -45.98 -1.09
N SER A 736 -58.59 -45.68 -2.03
CA SER A 736 -58.79 -46.01 -3.46
C SER A 736 -57.48 -45.80 -4.23
N SER A 737 -57.08 -46.82 -4.98
CA SER A 737 -55.91 -46.87 -5.86
C SER A 737 -55.89 -45.77 -6.92
N GLY A 738 -54.78 -45.02 -6.99
CA GLY A 738 -54.39 -44.23 -8.16
C GLY A 738 -54.16 -42.75 -7.86
N GLY A 739 -52.89 -42.32 -7.79
CA GLY A 739 -52.59 -40.88 -7.75
C GLY A 739 -51.26 -40.48 -7.14
N ILE A 740 -50.13 -41.02 -7.60
CA ILE A 740 -48.78 -40.48 -7.29
C ILE A 740 -48.22 -39.66 -8.46
N ALA A 741 -49.08 -39.17 -9.36
CA ALA A 741 -48.66 -38.55 -10.62
C ALA A 741 -48.98 -37.06 -10.77
N SER A 742 -49.51 -36.36 -9.75
CA SER A 742 -49.93 -34.94 -9.94
C SER A 742 -49.27 -33.89 -9.03
N LEU A 743 -48.20 -34.21 -8.31
CA LEU A 743 -47.50 -33.23 -7.46
C LEU A 743 -45.96 -33.32 -7.52
N LEU A 744 -45.41 -33.86 -8.62
CA LEU A 744 -43.97 -33.86 -8.91
C LEU A 744 -43.59 -32.79 -9.92
#